data_AF-A0A3N5JCR6-F1
#
_entry.id   AF-A0A3N5JCR6-F1
#
_cell.length_a   1.000
_cell.length_b   1.000
_cell.length_c   1.000
_cell.angle_alpha   90.00
_cell.angle_beta   90.00
_cell.angle_gamma   90.00
#
_symmetry.space_group_name_H-M   'P 1'
#
loop_
_entity.id
_entity.type
_entity.pdbx_description
1 polymer ?
#
loop_
_entity_poly.entity_id
_entity_poly.type
_entity_poly.pdbx_seq_one_letter_code
_entity_poly.pdbx_strand_id
1 'polypeptide(L)'
;MDTGRAVRRTLAHRPVRAGVRGVLGRRRHARSLAGRRGRLRALEIQARLCGDLLLRPDHGREGRRGPGCGDGSGGRCLVRLRPSAGPTVQSWNRRAAAGFSRSSGGPHAVDGAIDLELSDRRAAAENHRQATCAAGSRGREEAVGNRGCSVKKSAPAFALARLAERYWEFCCYELPFSAILAGEDTADAVLFREAPADYDRRRDGAAALLAELSGISVAALNAQDHATARLLHRELQTTLDFHAVRAHLRPSLYPAGPDFNLLYFANSATAASLAAAERYVARLATVPAFLADLKSSLAAGRQFGFRYPGHVLRRATHAVRASLTAQAEQSPLYGPFKRSTATATAAVRRVGEEALRLIGGEIIPALAGYAGFLDDTLLPAARDSIACSDDLLGPEYYGLLVRNFTSLDLTAEEVHELGLAEVARLEAEIEGVAQAAGYGGNAKGYRQFLVSEKAFYAVSVDAHLEQVRALCKRIDRHIPAYFGRLPRITYGVECIPAGLAVSLPPAYAQPSPADNSAPGIFWLTSLTEKCPTYMYPSLALHEAWPGHLMQIALMQEQEQLPKFRRNGALKYTACIEGWAMYCELLGIGMGLYATPAENFGRLNMEMWRAARLVVDTGIHVCGWSRDQAIAYLSALVSIPRDTVEAEVDRYIALPGQALAYQPGNLKFRELRARAEQALGDRFDLRHFHDALIAAGPVTLPVLDDLIEHWLRSQRDGNVQHAV
;
A
#
# COMPACT_ATOMS: atom_id res chain seq x y z
N MET A 1 -41.27 42.11 -20.81
CA MET A 1 -42.44 42.77 -21.42
C MET A 1 -42.03 44.22 -21.69
N ASP A 2 -42.18 44.79 -22.88
CA ASP A 2 -42.39 44.13 -24.18
C ASP A 2 -42.00 45.05 -25.37
N THR A 3 -41.78 44.45 -26.55
CA THR A 3 -41.59 45.10 -27.88
C THR A 3 -40.31 45.94 -28.10
N GLY A 4 -39.83 46.22 -29.33
CA GLY A 4 -40.22 45.65 -30.63
C GLY A 4 -39.83 46.46 -31.88
N ARG A 5 -38.71 46.07 -32.52
CA ARG A 5 -38.50 45.80 -33.98
C ARG A 5 -38.57 46.89 -35.09
N ALA A 6 -37.94 46.51 -36.21
CA ALA A 6 -37.91 47.06 -37.58
C ALA A 6 -36.97 48.28 -37.83
N VAL A 7 -36.10 48.42 -38.86
CA VAL A 7 -35.46 47.62 -39.96
C VAL A 7 -35.56 48.28 -41.34
N ARG A 8 -34.40 48.72 -41.88
CA ARG A 8 -34.00 48.75 -43.32
C ARG A 8 -32.48 48.44 -43.35
N ARG A 9 -31.97 47.40 -44.04
CA ARG A 9 -31.74 47.22 -45.50
C ARG A 9 -30.71 48.24 -46.07
N THR A 10 -29.63 47.87 -46.79
CA THR A 10 -29.34 46.61 -47.52
C THR A 10 -27.84 46.38 -47.87
N LEU A 11 -27.46 45.13 -48.22
CA LEU A 11 -26.27 44.65 -48.99
C LEU A 11 -24.89 44.52 -48.26
N ALA A 12 -23.96 43.61 -48.61
CA ALA A 12 -24.06 42.24 -49.20
C ALA A 12 -22.72 41.44 -49.15
N HIS A 13 -22.82 40.10 -49.16
CA HIS A 13 -21.84 39.05 -49.56
C HIS A 13 -20.47 38.76 -48.84
N ARG A 14 -20.34 37.46 -48.49
CA ARG A 14 -19.14 36.59 -48.23
C ARG A 14 -18.33 36.33 -49.56
N PRO A 15 -17.21 35.52 -49.66
CA PRO A 15 -16.73 34.41 -48.78
C PRO A 15 -15.20 34.06 -48.63
N VAL A 16 -14.84 33.40 -47.49
CA VAL A 16 -14.04 32.13 -47.32
C VAL A 16 -12.73 31.87 -48.14
N ARG A 17 -11.58 31.51 -47.48
CA ARG A 17 -10.99 30.12 -47.37
C ARG A 17 -9.59 29.98 -46.68
N ALA A 18 -9.39 28.82 -46.03
CA ALA A 18 -8.18 27.97 -45.79
C ALA A 18 -6.75 28.51 -45.50
N GLY A 19 -6.17 28.06 -44.36
CA GLY A 19 -5.18 26.95 -44.29
C GLY A 19 -3.68 27.20 -44.59
N VAL A 20 -2.79 26.77 -43.69
CA VAL A 20 -1.30 26.80 -43.84
C VAL A 20 -0.63 25.54 -43.28
N ARG A 21 0.43 25.04 -43.94
CA ARG A 21 1.36 24.00 -43.44
C ARG A 21 2.64 24.65 -42.86
N GLY A 22 3.28 23.99 -41.87
CA GLY A 22 4.46 24.51 -41.18
C GLY A 22 5.78 24.48 -41.96
N VAL A 23 6.82 25.13 -41.39
CA VAL A 23 8.20 25.20 -41.92
C VAL A 23 9.22 25.00 -40.78
N LEU A 24 10.28 24.23 -41.05
CA LEU A 24 11.40 24.01 -40.13
C LEU A 24 12.40 25.19 -40.14
N GLY A 25 12.77 25.69 -38.96
CA GLY A 25 13.78 26.75 -38.80
C GLY A 25 14.89 26.36 -37.82
N ARG A 26 16.10 26.08 -38.31
CA ARG A 26 17.26 25.75 -37.46
C ARG A 26 17.81 27.00 -36.76
N ARG A 27 18.03 26.93 -35.44
CA ARG A 27 19.06 27.74 -34.75
C ARG A 27 19.84 26.89 -33.74
N ARG A 28 21.09 26.57 -34.06
CA ARG A 28 22.12 26.23 -33.06
C ARG A 28 22.78 27.53 -32.59
N HIS A 29 22.98 27.69 -31.29
CA HIS A 29 24.12 28.44 -30.73
C HIS A 29 24.46 27.85 -29.37
N ALA A 30 25.75 27.70 -29.07
CA ALA A 30 26.22 27.12 -27.82
C ALA A 30 26.48 28.21 -26.77
N ARG A 31 26.33 27.85 -25.49
CA ARG A 31 26.97 28.54 -24.36
C ARG A 31 27.57 27.50 -23.41
N SER A 32 28.59 27.92 -22.67
CA SER A 32 29.59 27.06 -22.04
C SER A 32 29.29 26.68 -20.59
N LEU A 33 30.00 25.66 -20.12
CA LEU A 33 30.17 25.32 -18.71
C LEU A 33 30.64 26.55 -17.89
N ALA A 34 29.93 26.89 -16.81
CA ALA A 34 30.50 27.40 -15.56
C ALA A 34 29.44 27.62 -14.45
N GLY A 35 29.46 26.77 -13.42
CA GLY A 35 29.15 27.19 -12.04
C GLY A 35 27.71 27.06 -11.48
N ARG A 36 27.68 26.68 -10.19
CA ARG A 36 26.61 26.87 -9.17
C ARG A 36 25.34 25.99 -9.21
N ARG A 37 25.43 24.92 -8.40
CA ARG A 37 24.47 24.50 -7.34
C ARG A 37 22.96 24.41 -7.67
N GLY A 38 22.49 23.16 -7.69
CA GLY A 38 21.59 22.66 -6.63
C GLY A 38 20.22 22.12 -7.07
N ARG A 39 19.43 21.70 -6.05
CA ARG A 39 18.03 21.17 -6.09
C ARG A 39 17.89 19.70 -6.57
N LEU A 40 16.88 18.89 -6.18
CA LEU A 40 15.87 18.77 -5.08
C LEU A 40 15.37 17.26 -5.08
N ARG A 41 14.66 16.63 -4.10
CA ARG A 41 13.90 17.15 -2.92
C ARG A 41 12.88 16.22 -2.13
N ALA A 42 12.46 14.95 -2.38
CA ALA A 42 11.60 14.09 -1.45
C ALA A 42 11.14 12.60 -1.67
N LEU A 43 11.24 11.79 -0.58
CA LEU A 43 10.52 10.55 -0.17
C LEU A 43 10.44 10.39 1.37
N GLU A 44 9.38 9.72 1.87
CA GLU A 44 9.33 8.74 2.99
C GLU A 44 7.87 8.38 3.38
N ILE A 45 6.92 9.31 3.20
CA ILE A 45 5.48 9.17 3.54
C ILE A 45 4.76 7.98 2.83
N GLN A 46 5.36 7.40 1.79
CA GLN A 46 4.71 6.43 0.88
C GLN A 46 4.26 5.10 1.50
N ALA A 47 4.96 4.59 2.52
CA ALA A 47 4.77 3.22 3.02
C ALA A 47 3.41 2.95 3.71
N ARG A 48 2.61 3.99 3.98
CA ARG A 48 1.32 3.91 4.69
C ARG A 48 0.08 4.15 3.80
N LEU A 49 0.28 4.31 2.48
CA LEU A 49 -0.70 4.96 1.58
C LEU A 49 -1.10 4.16 0.34
N CYS A 50 -0.61 2.93 0.20
CA CYS A 50 -0.87 2.06 -0.96
C CYS A 50 -1.48 0.72 -0.50
N GLY A 51 -2.28 0.76 0.56
CA GLY A 51 -2.98 -0.38 1.12
C GLY A 51 -4.26 0.10 1.78
N ASP A 52 -5.35 0.11 1.02
CA ASP A 52 -6.65 0.52 1.53
C ASP A 52 -7.14 -0.50 2.59
N LEU A 53 -7.09 -0.07 3.85
CA LEU A 53 -8.08 -0.41 4.89
C LEU A 53 -8.19 -1.89 5.32
N LEU A 54 -7.05 -2.52 5.66
CA LEU A 54 -7.03 -3.85 6.30
C LEU A 54 -7.87 -3.94 7.58
N LEU A 55 -9.04 -4.56 7.49
CA LEU A 55 -10.00 -4.68 8.58
C LEU A 55 -10.59 -6.09 8.69
N ARG A 56 -10.10 -6.88 9.66
CA ARG A 56 -10.64 -8.20 10.00
C ARG A 56 -11.87 -8.08 10.93
N PRO A 57 -13.05 -8.61 10.56
CA PRO A 57 -14.19 -8.70 11.48
C PRO A 57 -13.93 -9.57 12.72
N ASP A 58 -14.70 -9.29 13.77
CA ASP A 58 -14.82 -10.10 14.97
C ASP A 58 -16.02 -11.07 14.82
N HIS A 59 -15.85 -12.36 15.14
CA HIS A 59 -16.88 -13.39 14.92
C HIS A 59 -17.89 -13.48 16.08
N GLY A 60 -18.65 -12.41 16.28
CA GLY A 60 -19.73 -12.34 17.26
C GLY A 60 -20.93 -13.24 16.89
N ARG A 61 -21.08 -14.39 17.56
CA ARG A 61 -22.32 -15.19 17.52
C ARG A 61 -23.41 -14.54 18.38
N GLU A 62 -24.30 -13.75 17.79
CA GLU A 62 -25.57 -13.42 18.45
C GLU A 62 -26.54 -14.61 18.41
N GLY A 63 -26.85 -15.16 19.58
CA GLY A 63 -27.98 -16.07 19.75
C GLY A 63 -29.16 -15.34 20.40
N ARG A 64 -30.28 -15.22 19.69
CA ARG A 64 -31.55 -14.68 20.23
C ARG A 64 -32.56 -15.79 20.47
N ARG A 65 -33.38 -15.67 21.52
CA ARG A 65 -34.36 -16.69 21.94
C ARG A 65 -35.81 -16.22 21.77
N GLY A 66 -36.60 -17.06 21.10
CA GLY A 66 -38.06 -17.18 21.23
C GLY A 66 -38.93 -16.14 20.51
N PRO A 67 -40.27 -16.31 20.52
CA PRO A 67 -41.03 -17.47 21.02
C PRO A 67 -42.10 -18.04 20.06
N GLY A 68 -42.52 -19.28 20.28
CA GLY A 68 -43.94 -19.70 20.13
C GLY A 68 -44.47 -20.19 18.77
N CYS A 69 -44.84 -21.48 18.76
CA CYS A 69 -45.98 -22.09 18.03
C CYS A 69 -46.01 -22.16 16.49
N GLY A 70 -46.28 -23.36 15.98
CA GLY A 70 -46.57 -23.65 14.56
C GLY A 70 -46.37 -25.13 14.23
N ASP A 71 -47.45 -25.89 14.05
CA ASP A 71 -47.41 -27.32 13.70
C ASP A 71 -47.06 -27.56 12.22
N GLY A 72 -46.44 -28.69 11.89
CA GLY A 72 -46.03 -28.97 10.49
C GLY A 72 -45.17 -30.23 10.29
N SER A 73 -45.83 -31.40 10.31
CA SER A 73 -45.26 -32.74 10.10
C SER A 73 -44.30 -32.95 8.90
N GLY A 74 -43.27 -33.78 9.06
CA GLY A 74 -42.63 -34.46 7.91
C GLY A 74 -41.20 -35.00 8.09
N GLY A 75 -40.96 -36.21 7.58
CA GLY A 75 -39.61 -36.69 7.18
C GLY A 75 -38.70 -37.28 8.26
N ARG A 76 -38.35 -38.57 8.13
CA ARG A 76 -37.28 -39.23 8.92
C ARG A 76 -36.05 -39.47 8.05
N CYS A 77 -34.86 -39.23 8.59
CA CYS A 77 -33.79 -40.23 8.51
C CYS A 77 -32.76 -40.04 9.63
N LEU A 78 -32.31 -41.16 10.20
CA LEU A 78 -31.33 -41.22 11.28
C LEU A 78 -30.18 -42.13 10.84
N VAL A 79 -28.95 -41.61 10.89
CA VAL A 79 -27.74 -42.44 10.97
C VAL A 79 -26.95 -41.99 12.20
N ARG A 80 -26.86 -42.88 13.20
CA ARG A 80 -25.96 -42.72 14.34
C ARG A 80 -24.68 -43.50 14.08
N LEU A 81 -23.53 -42.93 14.41
CA LEU A 81 -22.44 -43.67 15.04
C LEU A 81 -21.93 -42.86 16.24
N ARG A 82 -21.50 -43.57 17.29
CA ARG A 82 -20.85 -43.01 18.49
C ARG A 82 -19.36 -43.32 18.46
N PRO A 83 -18.49 -42.51 19.10
CA PRO A 83 -17.07 -42.80 19.22
C PRO A 83 -16.80 -43.94 20.20
N SER A 84 -15.71 -44.69 19.96
CA SER A 84 -15.06 -45.60 20.91
C SER A 84 -14.12 -44.84 21.86
N ALA A 85 -13.70 -45.46 22.96
CA ALA A 85 -12.94 -44.81 24.03
C ALA A 85 -11.81 -45.69 24.61
N GLY A 86 -10.81 -45.03 25.22
CA GLY A 86 -9.77 -45.65 26.04
C GLY A 86 -8.44 -45.95 25.30
N PRO A 87 -7.36 -46.31 26.03
CA PRO A 87 -7.33 -46.62 27.47
C PRO A 87 -6.77 -45.50 28.37
N THR A 88 -6.86 -45.73 29.68
CA THR A 88 -6.46 -44.84 30.78
C THR A 88 -5.10 -45.15 31.39
N VAL A 89 -4.43 -44.16 31.98
CA VAL A 89 -3.58 -44.36 33.17
C VAL A 89 -3.91 -43.30 34.23
N GLN A 90 -4.03 -43.76 35.47
CA GLN A 90 -4.11 -43.02 36.75
C GLN A 90 -2.91 -43.51 37.60
N SER A 91 -2.35 -42.83 38.62
CA SER A 91 -2.84 -41.78 39.53
C SER A 91 -1.69 -41.29 40.44
N TRP A 92 -1.99 -40.39 41.40
CA TRP A 92 -1.13 -39.88 42.50
C TRP A 92 -0.05 -38.87 42.07
N ASN A 93 0.35 -37.88 42.88
CA ASN A 93 0.17 -37.75 44.34
C ASN A 93 -0.40 -36.39 44.80
N ARG A 94 -0.60 -36.20 46.12
CA ARG A 94 -1.38 -35.08 46.71
C ARG A 94 -0.53 -34.01 47.43
N ARG A 95 -1.05 -32.77 47.45
CA ARG A 95 -1.02 -31.72 48.49
C ARG A 95 0.24 -31.55 49.39
N ALA A 96 0.78 -30.34 49.39
CA ALA A 96 1.20 -29.61 50.60
C ALA A 96 0.85 -28.11 50.42
N ALA A 97 0.70 -27.34 51.52
CA ALA A 97 0.33 -25.92 51.48
C ALA A 97 0.71 -25.16 52.77
N ALA A 98 0.64 -23.82 52.70
CA ALA A 98 0.79 -22.81 53.77
C ALA A 98 2.22 -22.51 54.29
N GLY A 99 2.49 -21.25 54.68
CA GLY A 99 3.78 -20.90 55.31
C GLY A 99 4.26 -19.43 55.44
N PHE A 100 3.42 -18.43 55.79
CA PHE A 100 3.86 -17.10 56.31
C PHE A 100 4.77 -16.25 55.35
N SER A 101 5.21 -14.99 55.60
CA SER A 101 4.83 -13.92 56.56
C SER A 101 4.89 -12.52 55.89
N ARG A 102 4.33 -11.50 56.57
CA ARG A 102 4.23 -10.07 56.18
C ARG A 102 5.56 -9.28 56.31
N SER A 103 5.50 -8.01 55.83
CA SER A 103 6.21 -6.80 56.34
C SER A 103 7.72 -6.64 56.06
N SER A 104 8.31 -5.42 56.00
CA SER A 104 7.78 -4.07 55.67
C SER A 104 8.93 -3.04 55.59
N GLY A 105 8.83 -2.04 54.72
CA GLY A 105 9.54 -0.74 54.86
C GLY A 105 10.86 -0.58 54.11
N GLY A 106 11.08 0.64 53.61
CA GLY A 106 12.39 1.29 53.46
C GLY A 106 12.39 2.55 54.34
N PRO A 107 13.12 3.64 54.02
CA PRO A 107 14.13 3.83 52.96
C PRO A 107 15.51 4.19 53.56
N HIS A 108 16.51 4.48 52.72
CA HIS A 108 17.49 5.57 52.94
C HIS A 108 18.36 5.75 51.67
N ALA A 109 18.95 6.95 51.51
CA ALA A 109 19.86 7.29 50.42
C ALA A 109 21.09 8.04 50.98
N VAL A 110 22.26 7.86 50.36
CA VAL A 110 23.49 8.65 50.58
C VAL A 110 24.26 8.70 49.25
N ASP A 111 24.85 9.85 48.92
CA ASP A 111 25.76 10.05 47.79
C ASP A 111 27.12 9.36 47.96
N GLY A 112 27.88 9.20 46.86
CA GLY A 112 29.26 8.73 46.94
C GLY A 112 29.92 8.47 45.58
N ALA A 113 30.35 9.51 44.88
CA ALA A 113 31.20 9.38 43.68
C ALA A 113 32.68 9.47 44.06
N ILE A 114 33.48 8.46 43.69
CA ILE A 114 34.94 8.45 43.76
C ILE A 114 35.48 7.71 42.53
N ASP A 115 36.39 8.35 41.79
CA ASP A 115 37.15 7.72 40.69
C ASP A 115 38.29 6.84 41.21
N LEU A 116 38.63 5.76 40.49
CA LEU A 116 39.97 5.59 39.88
C LEU A 116 40.14 4.24 39.14
N GLU A 117 41.03 4.26 38.15
CA GLU A 117 41.43 3.13 37.30
C GLU A 117 42.33 2.11 38.06
N LEU A 118 42.23 0.81 37.74
CA LEU A 118 43.30 -0.01 37.11
C LEU A 118 43.12 -1.54 37.23
N SER A 119 43.84 -2.26 36.35
CA SER A 119 43.99 -3.73 36.21
C SER A 119 42.72 -4.50 35.78
N ASP A 120 42.61 -5.17 34.63
CA ASP A 120 43.52 -6.01 33.79
C ASP A 120 43.49 -7.52 34.13
N ARG A 121 43.51 -8.35 33.08
CA ARG A 121 43.68 -9.83 33.02
C ARG A 121 42.60 -10.74 33.62
N ARG A 122 41.68 -11.21 32.76
CA ARG A 122 41.10 -12.58 32.84
C ARG A 122 40.43 -13.06 31.53
N ALA A 123 41.25 -13.35 30.51
CA ALA A 123 40.77 -13.88 29.21
C ALA A 123 41.83 -14.73 28.48
N ALA A 124 42.40 -15.75 29.14
CA ALA A 124 43.50 -16.57 28.57
C ALA A 124 43.55 -18.03 29.08
N ALA A 125 42.40 -18.69 29.21
CA ALA A 125 42.24 -20.13 29.44
C ALA A 125 40.80 -20.51 29.05
N GLU A 126 40.48 -21.65 28.43
CA GLU A 126 41.28 -22.83 28.05
C GLU A 126 41.04 -23.16 26.57
N ASN A 127 42.08 -23.50 25.79
CA ASN A 127 41.91 -23.90 24.39
C ASN A 127 43.01 -24.83 23.86
N HIS A 128 43.25 -25.95 24.56
CA HIS A 128 44.17 -27.01 24.09
C HIS A 128 43.85 -28.38 24.71
N ARG A 129 43.18 -29.28 23.95
CA ARG A 129 43.23 -30.75 24.13
C ARG A 129 42.65 -31.47 22.91
N GLN A 130 43.12 -32.71 22.71
CA GLN A 130 42.62 -33.71 21.76
C GLN A 130 42.74 -33.38 20.26
N ALA A 131 43.95 -33.59 19.74
CA ALA A 131 44.14 -34.13 18.39
C ALA A 131 44.43 -35.65 18.48
N THR A 132 44.24 -36.35 17.35
CA THR A 132 44.68 -37.72 17.05
C THR A 132 44.27 -38.86 17.99
N CYS A 133 43.33 -39.68 17.52
CA CYS A 133 43.50 -41.14 17.49
C CYS A 133 42.88 -41.69 16.19
N ALA A 134 43.48 -42.73 15.62
CA ALA A 134 42.97 -43.45 14.44
C ALA A 134 42.51 -44.87 14.88
N ALA A 135 41.89 -45.74 14.08
CA ALA A 135 41.58 -45.70 12.65
C ALA A 135 40.36 -46.61 12.34
N GLY A 136 39.80 -46.48 11.13
CA GLY A 136 39.31 -47.66 10.39
C GLY A 136 37.82 -48.01 10.45
N SER A 137 37.06 -47.54 9.47
CA SER A 137 36.12 -48.39 8.72
C SER A 137 35.97 -47.85 7.29
N ARG A 138 35.71 -48.73 6.31
CA ARG A 138 35.50 -48.36 4.90
C ARG A 138 34.02 -48.51 4.55
N GLY A 139 33.28 -47.41 4.47
CA GLY A 139 31.98 -47.34 3.80
C GLY A 139 32.14 -46.69 2.42
N ARG A 140 31.51 -47.27 1.39
CA ARG A 140 31.31 -46.58 0.10
C ARG A 140 29.93 -45.93 0.14
N GLU A 141 29.87 -44.62 0.00
CA GLU A 141 28.69 -43.92 -0.51
C GLU A 141 29.12 -43.07 -1.70
N GLU A 142 28.37 -43.18 -2.80
CA GLU A 142 28.69 -42.48 -4.05
C GLU A 142 28.16 -41.06 -3.97
N ALA A 143 29.06 -40.11 -3.68
CA ALA A 143 28.72 -38.69 -3.66
C ALA A 143 28.33 -38.21 -5.07
N VAL A 144 27.02 -38.20 -5.36
CA VAL A 144 26.43 -37.52 -6.52
C VAL A 144 26.69 -36.02 -6.36
N GLY A 145 27.83 -35.57 -6.89
CA GLY A 145 28.34 -34.22 -6.72
C GLY A 145 27.46 -33.19 -7.44
N ASN A 146 26.44 -32.70 -6.73
CA ASN A 146 25.61 -31.58 -7.17
C ASN A 146 26.47 -30.31 -7.28
N ARG A 147 27.06 -30.09 -8.47
CA ARG A 147 27.83 -28.90 -8.81
C ARG A 147 26.89 -27.72 -9.06
N GLY A 148 26.23 -27.28 -8.00
CA GLY A 148 25.56 -25.98 -7.94
C GLY A 148 26.58 -24.89 -8.26
N CYS A 149 26.48 -24.32 -9.45
CA CYS A 149 27.42 -23.31 -9.93
C CYS A 149 27.15 -21.97 -9.25
N SER A 150 27.68 -21.79 -8.03
CA SER A 150 27.59 -20.51 -7.33
C SER A 150 28.39 -19.45 -8.09
N VAL A 151 27.66 -18.61 -8.83
CA VAL A 151 28.23 -17.45 -9.53
C VAL A 151 28.85 -16.55 -8.48
N LYS A 152 30.19 -16.51 -8.43
CA LYS A 152 30.93 -15.66 -7.49
C LYS A 152 30.57 -14.20 -7.78
N LYS A 153 29.82 -13.56 -6.89
CA LYS A 153 29.52 -12.12 -6.99
C LYS A 153 30.82 -11.33 -7.17
N SER A 154 30.79 -10.34 -8.05
CA SER A 154 31.88 -9.37 -8.17
C SER A 154 32.06 -8.61 -6.84
N ALA A 155 33.25 -8.08 -6.56
CA ALA A 155 33.48 -7.32 -5.33
C ALA A 155 32.50 -6.13 -5.18
N PRO A 156 32.15 -5.37 -6.24
CA PRO A 156 31.08 -4.37 -6.17
C PRO A 156 29.69 -4.95 -5.86
N ALA A 157 29.31 -6.10 -6.44
CA ALA A 157 28.02 -6.74 -6.16
C ALA A 157 27.93 -7.29 -4.71
N PHE A 158 29.05 -7.72 -4.13
CA PHE A 158 29.12 -8.08 -2.70
C PHE A 158 29.03 -6.83 -1.79
N ALA A 159 29.72 -5.75 -2.14
CA ALA A 159 29.63 -4.49 -1.41
C ALA A 159 28.21 -3.91 -1.43
N LEU A 160 27.55 -3.92 -2.59
CA LEU A 160 26.17 -3.47 -2.76
C LEU A 160 25.19 -4.30 -1.93
N ALA A 161 25.36 -5.63 -1.90
CA ALA A 161 24.52 -6.51 -1.09
C ALA A 161 24.59 -6.13 0.40
N ARG A 162 25.79 -5.97 0.97
CA ARG A 162 25.95 -5.56 2.37
C ARG A 162 25.46 -4.15 2.67
N LEU A 163 25.53 -3.24 1.70
CA LEU A 163 24.98 -1.89 1.85
C LEU A 163 23.44 -1.91 1.84
N ALA A 164 22.83 -2.75 1.00
CA ALA A 164 21.39 -2.99 0.96
C ALA A 164 20.86 -3.69 2.22
N GLU A 165 21.64 -4.61 2.80
CA GLU A 165 21.37 -5.22 4.11
C GLU A 165 21.38 -4.17 5.23
N ARG A 166 22.45 -3.37 5.33
CA ARG A 166 22.55 -2.26 6.31
C ARG A 166 21.50 -1.17 6.12
N TYR A 167 21.09 -0.87 4.90
CA TYR A 167 19.97 0.04 4.66
C TYR A 167 18.64 -0.55 5.16
N TRP A 168 18.43 -1.85 5.01
CA TRP A 168 17.26 -2.51 5.59
C TRP A 168 17.29 -2.51 7.13
N GLU A 169 18.43 -2.79 7.76
CA GLU A 169 18.61 -2.68 9.21
C GLU A 169 18.30 -1.27 9.72
N PHE A 170 18.81 -0.24 9.02
CA PHE A 170 18.50 1.18 9.28
C PHE A 170 17.00 1.49 9.13
N CYS A 171 16.35 1.00 8.06
CA CYS A 171 14.89 1.12 7.91
C CYS A 171 14.13 0.42 9.06
N CYS A 172 14.58 -0.74 9.51
CA CYS A 172 13.92 -1.47 10.59
C CYS A 172 13.99 -0.74 11.93
N TYR A 173 15.12 -0.06 12.21
CA TYR A 173 15.28 0.74 13.42
C TYR A 173 14.52 2.07 13.34
N GLU A 174 14.63 2.81 12.23
CA GLU A 174 14.03 4.13 12.09
C GLU A 174 12.52 4.10 11.76
N LEU A 175 12.00 2.99 11.23
CA LEU A 175 10.59 2.78 10.91
C LEU A 175 10.04 1.48 11.57
N PRO A 176 9.97 1.36 12.90
CA PRO A 176 9.65 0.09 13.58
C PRO A 176 8.31 -0.55 13.15
N PHE A 177 7.27 0.26 12.93
CA PHE A 177 6.00 -0.21 12.38
C PHE A 177 6.16 -0.94 11.04
N SER A 178 7.00 -0.41 10.13
CA SER A 178 7.29 -1.06 8.84
C SER A 178 8.10 -2.35 8.99
N ALA A 179 9.00 -2.44 9.98
CA ALA A 179 9.68 -3.69 10.32
C ALA A 179 8.70 -4.78 10.80
N ILE A 180 7.76 -4.39 11.68
CA ILE A 180 6.71 -5.27 12.21
C ILE A 180 5.82 -5.81 11.08
N LEU A 181 5.39 -4.94 10.15
CA LEU A 181 4.58 -5.36 8.99
C LEU A 181 5.35 -6.22 7.99
N ALA A 182 6.67 -6.06 7.90
CA ALA A 182 7.57 -6.91 7.12
C ALA A 182 7.88 -8.26 7.80
N GLY A 183 7.40 -8.51 9.02
CA GLY A 183 7.62 -9.76 9.76
C GLY A 183 9.00 -9.87 10.43
N GLU A 184 9.75 -8.77 10.58
CA GLU A 184 11.04 -8.79 11.26
C GLU A 184 10.84 -8.87 12.79
N ASP A 185 11.52 -9.82 13.46
CA ASP A 185 11.45 -9.97 14.92
C ASP A 185 12.28 -8.90 15.63
N THR A 186 11.75 -7.68 15.65
CA THR A 186 12.34 -6.57 16.40
C THR A 186 11.94 -6.65 17.88
N ALA A 187 12.95 -6.65 18.75
CA ALA A 187 12.78 -6.52 20.19
C ALA A 187 12.41 -5.07 20.63
N ASP A 188 12.35 -4.13 19.69
CA ASP A 188 11.99 -2.74 19.96
C ASP A 188 10.52 -2.63 20.42
N ALA A 189 10.34 -1.89 21.50
CA ALA A 189 9.05 -1.51 22.05
C ALA A 189 8.51 -0.22 21.41
N VAL A 190 9.35 0.60 20.77
CA VAL A 190 8.90 1.79 20.05
C VAL A 190 8.09 1.37 18.84
N LEU A 191 6.81 1.76 18.80
CA LEU A 191 5.93 1.47 17.65
C LEU A 191 6.16 2.46 16.49
N PHE A 192 6.32 3.74 16.81
CA PHE A 192 6.55 4.82 15.85
C PHE A 192 7.68 5.74 16.35
N ARG A 193 8.54 6.16 15.42
CA ARG A 193 9.55 7.22 15.61
C ARG A 193 9.11 8.39 14.72
N GLU A 194 8.69 9.51 15.31
CA GLU A 194 8.12 10.65 14.59
C GLU A 194 8.55 12.01 15.18
N ALA A 195 9.49 12.01 16.13
CA ALA A 195 10.04 13.23 16.71
C ALA A 195 10.87 13.97 15.65
N PRO A 196 10.98 15.32 15.71
CA PRO A 196 11.82 16.08 14.78
C PRO A 196 13.27 15.56 14.69
N ALA A 197 13.83 15.10 15.82
CA ALA A 197 15.17 14.50 15.88
C ALA A 197 15.28 13.14 15.17
N ASP A 198 14.19 12.38 15.03
CA ASP A 198 14.18 11.13 14.26
C ASP A 198 14.38 11.42 12.77
N TYR A 199 13.69 12.44 12.25
CA TYR A 199 13.84 12.89 10.87
C TYR A 199 15.23 13.47 10.59
N ASP A 200 15.88 14.11 11.57
CA ASP A 200 17.28 14.53 11.47
C ASP A 200 18.23 13.32 11.40
N ARG A 201 18.07 12.29 12.25
CA ARG A 201 18.85 11.04 12.14
C ARG A 201 18.63 10.34 10.80
N ARG A 202 17.39 10.29 10.29
CA ARG A 202 17.09 9.68 8.99
C ARG A 202 17.79 10.39 7.84
N ARG A 203 17.81 11.72 7.84
CA ARG A 203 18.61 12.51 6.89
C ARG A 203 20.09 12.13 6.97
N ASP A 204 20.68 12.11 8.16
CA ASP A 204 22.14 11.92 8.30
C ASP A 204 22.57 10.48 7.99
N GLY A 205 21.77 9.49 8.40
CA GLY A 205 21.97 8.08 8.01
C GLY A 205 21.84 7.89 6.49
N ALA A 206 20.83 8.50 5.87
CA ALA A 206 20.68 8.47 4.41
C ALA A 206 21.84 9.18 3.67
N ALA A 207 22.40 10.26 4.25
CA ALA A 207 23.58 10.94 3.69
C ALA A 207 24.80 10.02 3.67
N ALA A 208 25.07 9.35 4.79
CA ALA A 208 26.20 8.44 4.94
C ALA A 208 26.10 7.23 4.00
N LEU A 209 24.93 6.59 3.94
CA LEU A 209 24.68 5.44 3.08
C LEU A 209 24.74 5.80 1.58
N LEU A 210 24.29 7.01 1.19
CA LEU A 210 24.38 7.47 -0.21
C LEU A 210 25.82 7.81 -0.61
N ALA A 211 26.62 8.37 0.31
CA ALA A 211 28.05 8.58 0.09
C ALA A 211 28.80 7.26 -0.07
N GLU A 212 28.44 6.23 0.72
CA GLU A 212 29.00 4.88 0.58
C GLU A 212 28.60 4.22 -0.75
N LEU A 213 27.33 4.31 -1.15
CA LEU A 213 26.84 3.82 -2.44
C LEU A 213 27.58 4.45 -3.63
N SER A 214 27.90 5.75 -3.53
CA SER A 214 28.65 6.49 -4.55
C SER A 214 30.09 5.98 -4.76
N GLY A 215 30.63 5.20 -3.82
CA GLY A 215 31.91 4.51 -3.96
C GLY A 215 31.85 3.14 -4.65
N ILE A 216 30.65 2.60 -4.92
CA ILE A 216 30.47 1.27 -5.49
C ILE A 216 30.44 1.34 -7.03
N SER A 217 31.41 0.70 -7.69
CA SER A 217 31.49 0.68 -9.15
C SER A 217 30.36 -0.15 -9.76
N VAL A 218 29.40 0.53 -10.41
CA VAL A 218 28.23 -0.11 -11.05
C VAL A 218 28.57 -0.88 -12.33
N ALA A 219 29.76 -0.69 -12.91
CA ALA A 219 30.15 -1.26 -14.20
C ALA A 219 30.36 -2.79 -14.19
N ALA A 220 30.46 -3.40 -13.01
CA ALA A 220 30.65 -4.85 -12.83
C ALA A 220 29.42 -5.52 -12.14
N LEU A 221 28.24 -4.93 -12.30
CA LEU A 221 26.96 -5.44 -11.80
C LEU A 221 26.16 -6.09 -12.95
N ASN A 222 25.35 -7.10 -12.62
CA ASN A 222 24.31 -7.59 -13.53
C ASN A 222 23.08 -6.65 -13.50
N ALA A 223 22.07 -6.92 -14.33
CA ALA A 223 20.88 -6.06 -14.44
C ALA A 223 20.10 -5.90 -13.11
N GLN A 224 19.99 -6.95 -12.29
CA GLN A 224 19.30 -6.90 -11.00
C GLN A 224 20.10 -6.20 -9.89
N ASP A 225 21.43 -6.35 -9.87
CA ASP A 225 22.30 -5.58 -8.98
C ASP A 225 22.34 -4.09 -9.43
N HIS A 226 22.36 -3.80 -10.74
CA HIS A 226 22.26 -2.42 -11.26
C HIS A 226 20.92 -1.77 -10.93
N ALA A 227 19.81 -2.50 -11.10
CA ALA A 227 18.49 -2.08 -10.63
C ALA A 227 18.51 -1.80 -9.11
N THR A 228 19.06 -2.72 -8.31
CA THR A 228 19.23 -2.53 -6.86
C THR A 228 20.00 -1.26 -6.51
N ALA A 229 21.09 -0.95 -7.21
CA ALA A 229 21.86 0.29 -7.01
C ALA A 229 21.04 1.54 -7.37
N ARG A 230 20.29 1.54 -8.49
CA ARG A 230 19.40 2.66 -8.87
C ARG A 230 18.26 2.86 -7.85
N LEU A 231 17.69 1.78 -7.34
CA LEU A 231 16.58 1.80 -6.38
C LEU A 231 17.04 2.25 -4.99
N LEU A 232 18.19 1.74 -4.53
CA LEU A 232 18.82 2.17 -3.28
C LEU A 232 19.28 3.64 -3.37
N HIS A 233 19.85 4.06 -4.51
CA HIS A 233 20.13 5.48 -4.75
C HIS A 233 18.85 6.29 -4.66
N ARG A 234 17.74 5.89 -5.29
CA ARG A 234 16.45 6.58 -5.14
C ARG A 234 16.06 6.64 -3.67
N GLU A 235 15.87 5.52 -2.97
CA GLU A 235 15.33 5.57 -1.61
C GLU A 235 16.20 6.42 -0.66
N LEU A 236 17.54 6.32 -0.74
CA LEU A 236 18.47 7.12 0.05
C LEU A 236 18.52 8.59 -0.36
N GLN A 237 18.71 8.86 -1.66
CA GLN A 237 18.65 10.22 -2.20
C GLN A 237 17.36 10.87 -1.78
N THR A 238 16.26 10.13 -1.74
CA THR A 238 14.91 10.66 -1.64
C THR A 238 14.45 10.69 -0.13
N THR A 239 15.03 9.92 0.80
CA THR A 239 14.91 10.20 2.27
C THR A 239 15.57 11.52 2.70
N LEU A 240 16.75 11.87 2.15
CA LEU A 240 17.46 13.15 2.41
C LEU A 240 16.66 14.42 2.09
N ASP A 241 15.52 14.20 1.48
CA ASP A 241 15.04 14.98 0.37
C ASP A 241 13.77 15.64 0.96
N PHE A 242 12.80 14.88 1.52
CA PHE A 242 11.62 15.45 2.23
C PHE A 242 12.05 16.31 3.41
N HIS A 243 13.25 16.05 3.95
CA HIS A 243 13.89 16.88 4.95
C HIS A 243 14.09 18.33 4.49
N ALA A 244 14.58 18.55 3.27
CA ALA A 244 14.87 19.89 2.75
C ALA A 244 13.62 20.71 2.41
N VAL A 245 12.53 20.07 1.97
CA VAL A 245 11.19 20.69 1.86
C VAL A 245 10.38 20.62 3.17
N ARG A 246 11.04 20.21 4.26
CA ARG A 246 10.55 20.10 5.65
C ARG A 246 9.21 19.37 5.81
N ALA A 247 8.95 18.36 5.00
CA ALA A 247 7.67 17.62 5.02
C ALA A 247 7.41 16.89 6.35
N HIS A 248 8.46 16.59 7.12
CA HIS A 248 8.35 16.08 8.50
C HIS A 248 7.60 17.03 9.45
N LEU A 249 7.57 18.34 9.15
CA LEU A 249 6.79 19.33 9.90
C LEU A 249 5.35 19.52 9.35
N ARG A 250 4.99 18.78 8.29
CA ARG A 250 3.65 18.73 7.70
C ARG A 250 3.27 17.29 7.28
N PRO A 251 3.24 16.33 8.24
CA PRO A 251 2.87 14.93 7.98
C PRO A 251 1.45 14.79 7.42
N SER A 252 1.17 13.67 6.75
CA SER A 252 -0.19 13.33 6.30
C SER A 252 -1.13 13.15 7.49
N LEU A 253 -2.25 13.88 7.52
CA LEU A 253 -3.24 13.84 8.61
C LEU A 253 -4.49 13.02 8.28
N TYR A 254 -4.78 12.81 7.00
CA TYR A 254 -5.94 12.08 6.49
C TYR A 254 -5.60 11.51 5.10
N PRO A 255 -6.03 10.28 4.73
CA PRO A 255 -6.76 9.31 5.54
C PRO A 255 -5.88 8.55 6.55
N ALA A 256 -4.56 8.45 6.31
CA ALA A 256 -3.65 7.67 7.15
C ALA A 256 -3.18 8.41 8.42
N GLY A 257 -4.12 8.93 9.21
CA GLY A 257 -3.89 9.56 10.51
C GLY A 257 -3.43 8.57 11.60
N PRO A 258 -3.16 9.03 12.84
CA PRO A 258 -2.77 8.14 13.93
C PRO A 258 -3.86 7.09 14.23
N ASP A 259 -5.13 7.46 14.11
CA ASP A 259 -6.30 6.59 14.19
C ASP A 259 -6.21 5.39 13.23
N PHE A 260 -5.99 5.63 11.93
CA PHE A 260 -5.80 4.59 10.92
C PHE A 260 -4.57 3.72 11.23
N ASN A 261 -3.42 4.32 11.53
CA ASN A 261 -2.18 3.57 11.74
C ASN A 261 -2.24 2.67 13.00
N LEU A 262 -2.89 3.14 14.07
CA LEU A 262 -3.11 2.37 15.30
C LEU A 262 -4.13 1.24 15.11
N LEU A 263 -5.21 1.50 14.36
CA LEU A 263 -6.19 0.50 13.96
C LEU A 263 -5.55 -0.61 13.10
N TYR A 264 -4.73 -0.23 12.12
CA TYR A 264 -3.97 -1.15 11.28
C TYR A 264 -3.01 -2.00 12.13
N PHE A 265 -2.26 -1.38 13.05
CA PHE A 265 -1.39 -2.10 13.98
C PHE A 265 -2.17 -3.16 14.78
N ALA A 266 -3.29 -2.77 15.41
CA ALA A 266 -4.13 -3.67 16.20
C ALA A 266 -4.82 -4.78 15.36
N ASN A 267 -4.96 -4.60 14.04
CA ASN A 267 -5.44 -5.66 13.13
C ASN A 267 -4.31 -6.61 12.68
N SER A 268 -3.09 -6.10 12.50
CA SER A 268 -1.91 -6.92 12.21
C SER A 268 -1.38 -7.71 13.41
N ALA A 269 -1.59 -7.20 14.63
CA ALA A 269 -1.04 -7.76 15.86
C ALA A 269 -1.81 -8.99 16.41
N THR A 270 -1.07 -9.81 17.17
CA THR A 270 -1.56 -11.03 17.82
C THR A 270 -1.09 -11.12 19.28
N ALA A 271 -1.96 -11.61 20.16
CA ALA A 271 -1.65 -11.92 21.56
C ALA A 271 -1.66 -13.45 21.81
N ALA A 272 -1.21 -14.25 20.83
CA ALA A 272 -1.28 -15.72 20.83
C ALA A 272 -0.36 -16.43 21.87
N SER A 273 0.50 -15.69 22.57
CA SER A 273 1.33 -16.18 23.66
C SER A 273 1.58 -15.07 24.67
N LEU A 274 2.14 -15.41 25.84
CA LEU A 274 2.49 -14.42 26.87
C LEU A 274 3.47 -13.36 26.32
N ALA A 275 4.59 -13.78 25.74
CA ALA A 275 5.57 -12.88 25.13
C ALA A 275 5.00 -12.05 23.96
N ALA A 276 4.04 -12.57 23.20
CA ALA A 276 3.36 -11.80 22.16
C ALA A 276 2.44 -10.71 22.76
N ALA A 277 1.70 -11.04 23.82
CA ALA A 277 0.86 -10.09 24.55
C ALA A 277 1.71 -8.99 25.24
N GLU A 278 2.81 -9.37 25.89
CA GLU A 278 3.73 -8.45 26.56
C GLU A 278 4.38 -7.47 25.56
N ARG A 279 4.89 -7.97 24.42
CA ARG A 279 5.40 -7.09 23.34
C ARG A 279 4.34 -6.18 22.74
N TYR A 280 3.09 -6.63 22.65
CA TYR A 280 1.99 -5.80 22.17
C TYR A 280 1.65 -4.66 23.15
N VAL A 281 1.58 -4.94 24.45
CA VAL A 281 1.35 -3.91 25.48
C VAL A 281 2.53 -2.94 25.59
N ALA A 282 3.77 -3.43 25.53
CA ALA A 282 4.95 -2.57 25.49
C ALA A 282 4.93 -1.59 24.31
N ARG A 283 4.42 -2.01 23.14
CA ARG A 283 4.23 -1.14 21.97
C ARG A 283 3.10 -0.14 22.15
N LEU A 284 1.96 -0.57 22.69
CA LEU A 284 0.85 0.33 23.06
C LEU A 284 1.31 1.43 24.03
N ALA A 285 2.23 1.13 24.95
CA ALA A 285 2.74 2.10 25.93
C ALA A 285 3.54 3.26 25.30
N THR A 286 3.99 3.11 24.04
CA THR A 286 4.70 4.18 23.31
C THR A 286 3.76 5.13 22.54
N VAL A 287 2.46 4.79 22.44
CA VAL A 287 1.47 5.57 21.68
C VAL A 287 1.26 7.00 22.21
N PRO A 288 1.19 7.27 23.53
CA PRO A 288 1.09 8.63 24.04
C PRO A 288 2.29 9.52 23.67
N ALA A 289 3.50 8.94 23.62
CA ALA A 289 4.72 9.65 23.20
C ALA A 289 4.69 9.98 21.70
N PHE A 290 4.37 9.00 20.85
CA PHE A 290 4.15 9.21 19.41
C PHE A 290 3.13 10.33 19.12
N LEU A 291 2.03 10.40 19.87
CA LEU A 291 1.04 11.47 19.74
C LEU A 291 1.56 12.83 20.24
N ALA A 292 2.51 12.87 21.17
CA ALA A 292 3.21 14.10 21.55
C ALA A 292 4.21 14.54 20.47
N ASP A 293 4.95 13.60 19.87
CA ASP A 293 5.88 13.86 18.77
C ASP A 293 5.19 14.44 17.54
N LEU A 294 4.05 13.87 17.13
CA LEU A 294 3.24 14.44 16.04
C LEU A 294 2.81 15.88 16.34
N LYS A 295 2.34 16.17 17.57
CA LYS A 295 2.00 17.55 17.99
C LYS A 295 3.21 18.48 17.96
N SER A 296 4.39 18.00 18.36
CA SER A 296 5.66 18.74 18.33
C SER A 296 6.03 19.12 16.89
N SER A 297 6.06 18.14 15.98
CA SER A 297 6.36 18.33 14.56
C SER A 297 5.36 19.27 13.87
N LEU A 298 4.06 19.14 14.18
CA LEU A 298 3.00 20.03 13.67
C LEU A 298 3.08 21.45 14.25
N ALA A 299 3.42 21.62 15.53
CA ALA A 299 3.62 22.92 16.16
C ALA A 299 4.84 23.64 15.57
N ALA A 300 5.94 22.92 15.34
CA ALA A 300 7.13 23.44 14.67
C ALA A 300 6.85 23.80 13.20
N GLY A 301 6.01 23.03 12.48
CA GLY A 301 5.53 23.40 11.14
C GLY A 301 4.71 24.68 11.14
N ARG A 302 3.77 24.81 12.08
CA ARG A 302 2.97 26.03 12.30
C ARG A 302 3.85 27.23 12.65
N GLN A 303 4.91 27.05 13.43
CA GLN A 303 5.89 28.10 13.75
C GLN A 303 6.74 28.48 12.54
N PHE A 304 7.17 27.51 11.72
CA PHE A 304 7.93 27.75 10.49
C PHE A 304 7.11 28.48 9.41
N GLY A 305 5.79 28.24 9.37
CA GLY A 305 4.85 28.95 8.51
C GLY A 305 3.85 28.06 7.77
N PHE A 306 4.03 26.73 7.78
CA PHE A 306 3.14 25.81 7.08
C PHE A 306 1.70 25.90 7.58
N ARG A 307 0.74 25.83 6.65
CA ARG A 307 -0.71 25.83 6.92
C ARG A 307 -1.39 24.70 6.17
N TYR A 308 -2.14 23.88 6.89
CA TYR A 308 -3.05 22.91 6.29
C TYR A 308 -4.32 23.60 5.77
N PRO A 309 -4.97 23.06 4.73
CA PRO A 309 -6.34 23.43 4.41
C PRO A 309 -7.25 23.15 5.62
N GLY A 310 -8.14 24.09 5.95
CA GLY A 310 -9.09 23.90 7.05
C GLY A 310 -10.01 22.67 6.88
N HIS A 311 -10.21 22.23 5.63
CA HIS A 311 -10.93 21.00 5.29
C HIS A 311 -10.21 19.74 5.76
N VAL A 312 -8.90 19.61 5.51
CA VAL A 312 -8.10 18.43 5.88
C VAL A 312 -8.06 18.27 7.39
N LEU A 313 -7.92 19.37 8.13
CA LEU A 313 -7.95 19.37 9.59
C LEU A 313 -9.30 18.87 10.12
N ARG A 314 -10.43 19.37 9.60
CA ARG A 314 -11.77 18.89 10.00
C ARG A 314 -11.98 17.40 9.70
N ARG A 315 -11.48 16.89 8.56
CA ARG A 315 -11.52 15.46 8.24
C ARG A 315 -10.67 14.63 9.21
N ALA A 316 -9.46 15.07 9.54
CA ALA A 316 -8.57 14.41 10.47
C ALA A 316 -9.12 14.40 11.92
N THR A 317 -9.59 15.54 12.43
CA THR A 317 -10.26 15.62 13.75
C THR A 317 -11.47 14.68 13.80
N HIS A 318 -12.29 14.65 12.75
CA HIS A 318 -13.46 13.77 12.70
C HIS A 318 -13.07 12.28 12.73
N ALA A 319 -12.07 11.87 11.92
CA ALA A 319 -11.58 10.49 11.91
C ALA A 319 -11.04 10.06 13.29
N VAL A 320 -10.19 10.89 13.91
CA VAL A 320 -9.69 10.62 15.27
C VAL A 320 -10.82 10.54 16.29
N ARG A 321 -11.78 11.49 16.28
CA ARG A 321 -12.93 11.47 17.20
C ARG A 321 -13.83 10.25 16.99
N ALA A 322 -14.03 9.80 15.75
CA ALA A 322 -14.78 8.60 15.43
C ALA A 322 -14.10 7.30 15.89
N SER A 323 -12.78 7.32 16.12
CA SER A 323 -12.02 6.17 16.68
C SER A 323 -12.07 6.07 18.21
N LEU A 324 -12.57 7.10 18.92
CA LEU A 324 -12.64 7.12 20.38
C LEU A 324 -13.80 6.25 20.89
N THR A 325 -13.52 5.34 21.81
CA THR A 325 -14.53 4.49 22.45
C THR A 325 -14.73 4.86 23.92
N ALA A 326 -15.98 4.83 24.40
CA ALA A 326 -16.30 5.15 25.80
C ALA A 326 -15.85 4.06 26.80
N GLN A 327 -15.53 2.86 26.30
CA GLN A 327 -15.01 1.72 27.05
C GLN A 327 -13.73 1.22 26.35
N ALA A 328 -12.71 0.83 27.13
CA ALA A 328 -11.45 0.33 26.58
C ALA A 328 -11.64 -1.03 25.88
N GLU A 329 -12.56 -1.84 26.39
CA GLU A 329 -12.99 -3.14 25.86
C GLU A 329 -13.63 -3.02 24.48
N GLN A 330 -14.21 -1.86 24.15
CA GLN A 330 -14.77 -1.58 22.83
C GLN A 330 -13.72 -1.14 21.81
N SER A 331 -12.56 -0.65 22.26
CA SER A 331 -11.50 -0.16 21.37
C SER A 331 -10.97 -1.27 20.46
N PRO A 332 -10.75 -1.01 19.16
CA PRO A 332 -10.04 -1.93 18.26
C PRO A 332 -8.64 -2.31 18.77
N LEU A 333 -8.01 -1.46 19.60
CA LEU A 333 -6.72 -1.73 20.24
C LEU A 333 -6.75 -2.94 21.19
N TYR A 334 -7.92 -3.33 21.70
CA TYR A 334 -8.08 -4.54 22.49
C TYR A 334 -8.35 -5.80 21.63
N GLY A 335 -8.50 -5.63 20.31
CA GLY A 335 -8.79 -6.69 19.34
C GLY A 335 -7.86 -7.92 19.40
N PRO A 336 -6.52 -7.76 19.51
CA PRO A 336 -5.60 -8.90 19.65
C PRO A 336 -5.88 -9.81 20.85
N PHE A 337 -6.41 -9.26 21.95
CA PHE A 337 -6.82 -10.06 23.11
C PHE A 337 -8.16 -10.76 22.88
N LYS A 338 -9.18 -10.06 22.35
CA LYS A 338 -10.48 -10.66 21.99
C LYS A 338 -10.32 -11.89 21.09
N ARG A 339 -9.44 -11.79 20.09
CA ARG A 339 -9.17 -12.83 19.10
C ARG A 339 -8.21 -13.93 19.58
N SER A 340 -7.61 -13.80 20.76
CA SER A 340 -6.59 -14.75 21.25
C SER A 340 -7.16 -15.81 22.18
N THR A 341 -6.99 -17.08 21.79
CA THR A 341 -7.27 -18.25 22.64
C THR A 341 -6.34 -18.35 23.86
N ALA A 342 -5.17 -17.69 23.83
CA ALA A 342 -4.22 -17.71 24.95
C ALA A 342 -4.73 -16.96 26.19
N THR A 343 -5.79 -16.14 26.05
CA THR A 343 -6.56 -15.54 27.17
C THR A 343 -7.24 -16.58 28.07
N ALA A 344 -7.27 -17.86 27.69
CA ALA A 344 -7.58 -18.95 28.61
C ALA A 344 -6.58 -19.05 29.78
N THR A 345 -5.34 -18.59 29.60
CA THR A 345 -4.30 -18.56 30.65
C THR A 345 -4.44 -17.33 31.56
N ALA A 346 -4.16 -17.50 32.85
CA ALA A 346 -4.21 -16.39 33.82
C ALA A 346 -3.12 -15.32 33.60
N ALA A 347 -1.99 -15.68 32.97
CA ALA A 347 -0.92 -14.74 32.65
C ALA A 347 -1.34 -13.78 31.53
N VAL A 348 -1.85 -14.29 30.40
CA VAL A 348 -2.29 -13.44 29.28
C VAL A 348 -3.50 -12.58 29.66
N ARG A 349 -4.39 -13.04 30.56
CA ARG A 349 -5.47 -12.17 31.08
C ARG A 349 -4.94 -10.96 31.84
N ARG A 350 -3.94 -11.13 32.71
CA ARG A 350 -3.34 -10.01 33.45
C ARG A 350 -2.73 -8.95 32.51
N VAL A 351 -2.10 -9.40 31.42
CA VAL A 351 -1.56 -8.50 30.38
C VAL A 351 -2.69 -7.84 29.57
N GLY A 352 -3.83 -8.51 29.39
CA GLY A 352 -5.06 -7.91 28.85
C GLY A 352 -5.69 -6.86 29.77
N GLU A 353 -5.74 -7.12 31.08
CA GLU A 353 -6.18 -6.18 32.12
C GLU A 353 -5.27 -4.93 32.17
N GLU A 354 -3.98 -5.09 31.89
CA GLU A 354 -3.03 -4.00 31.69
C GLU A 354 -3.28 -3.23 30.39
N ALA A 355 -3.50 -3.92 29.27
CA ALA A 355 -3.87 -3.29 28.01
C ALA A 355 -5.13 -2.44 28.15
N LEU A 356 -6.16 -2.89 28.88
CA LEU A 356 -7.38 -2.14 29.13
C LEU A 356 -7.13 -0.86 29.96
N ARG A 357 -6.33 -0.95 31.03
CA ARG A 357 -5.92 0.22 31.83
C ARG A 357 -5.19 1.26 30.98
N LEU A 358 -4.25 0.83 30.15
CA LEU A 358 -3.44 1.67 29.26
C LEU A 358 -4.29 2.32 28.15
N ILE A 359 -5.17 1.53 27.50
CA ILE A 359 -6.06 2.01 26.43
C ILE A 359 -7.01 3.09 26.99
N GLY A 360 -7.67 2.81 28.11
CA GLY A 360 -8.65 3.74 28.72
C GLY A 360 -8.04 4.93 29.44
N GLY A 361 -6.93 4.73 30.15
CA GLY A 361 -6.30 5.75 31.00
C GLY A 361 -5.32 6.68 30.28
N GLU A 362 -4.70 6.24 29.19
CA GLU A 362 -3.61 6.98 28.54
C GLU A 362 -3.86 7.18 27.04
N ILE A 363 -4.16 6.11 26.28
CA ILE A 363 -4.22 6.20 24.82
C ILE A 363 -5.48 6.95 24.33
N ILE A 364 -6.66 6.62 24.85
CA ILE A 364 -7.91 7.32 24.48
C ILE A 364 -7.85 8.81 24.87
N PRO A 365 -7.40 9.20 26.08
CA PRO A 365 -7.12 10.60 26.42
C PRO A 365 -6.08 11.27 25.52
N ALA A 366 -4.99 10.58 25.14
CA ALA A 366 -3.98 11.12 24.25
C ALA A 366 -4.51 11.38 22.82
N LEU A 367 -5.35 10.48 22.29
CA LEU A 367 -6.04 10.65 21.00
C LEU A 367 -7.06 11.80 21.06
N ALA A 368 -7.83 11.92 22.15
CA ALA A 368 -8.75 13.03 22.36
C ALA A 368 -7.99 14.38 22.43
N GLY A 369 -6.86 14.43 23.15
CA GLY A 369 -5.98 15.60 23.22
C GLY A 369 -5.24 15.91 21.91
N TYR A 370 -5.02 14.91 21.04
CA TYR A 370 -4.54 15.12 19.67
C TYR A 370 -5.62 15.78 18.79
N ALA A 371 -6.86 15.27 18.83
CA ALA A 371 -7.97 15.90 18.12
C ALA A 371 -8.28 17.33 18.62
N GLY A 372 -8.16 17.58 19.93
CA GLY A 372 -8.22 18.94 20.49
C GLY A 372 -7.12 19.85 19.92
N PHE A 373 -5.86 19.41 19.90
CA PHE A 373 -4.77 20.19 19.29
C PHE A 373 -5.00 20.54 17.82
N LEU A 374 -5.61 19.65 17.01
CA LEU A 374 -5.97 19.95 15.62
C LEU A 374 -6.99 21.10 15.54
N ASP A 375 -8.06 21.05 16.35
CA ASP A 375 -9.15 22.05 16.35
C ASP A 375 -8.75 23.38 17.03
N ASP A 376 -8.00 23.32 18.13
CA ASP A 376 -7.71 24.48 18.99
C ASP A 376 -6.43 25.22 18.58
N THR A 377 -5.46 24.51 17.97
CA THR A 377 -4.14 25.08 17.63
C THR A 377 -3.90 25.21 16.13
N LEU A 378 -4.26 24.19 15.33
CA LEU A 378 -4.00 24.22 13.88
C LEU A 378 -5.14 24.88 13.09
N LEU A 379 -6.39 24.50 13.35
CA LEU A 379 -7.56 24.97 12.61
C LEU A 379 -7.76 26.50 12.63
N PRO A 380 -7.52 27.24 13.73
CA PRO A 380 -7.64 28.71 13.75
C PRO A 380 -6.54 29.43 12.98
N ALA A 381 -5.49 28.72 12.56
CA ALA A 381 -4.42 29.23 11.70
C ALA A 381 -4.54 28.74 10.24
N ALA A 382 -5.47 27.82 9.95
CA ALA A 382 -5.58 27.13 8.67
C ALA A 382 -5.80 28.09 7.49
N ARG A 383 -5.42 27.64 6.29
CA ARG A 383 -5.66 28.37 5.05
C ARG A 383 -6.96 27.94 4.38
N ASP A 384 -7.57 28.87 3.64
CA ASP A 384 -8.81 28.63 2.90
C ASP A 384 -8.60 27.78 1.65
N SER A 385 -7.46 27.96 0.96
CA SER A 385 -7.09 27.13 -0.19
C SER A 385 -6.92 25.66 0.20
N ILE A 386 -7.29 24.78 -0.73
CA ILE A 386 -7.10 23.32 -0.67
C ILE A 386 -5.84 22.83 -1.40
N ALA A 387 -5.24 23.66 -2.28
CA ALA A 387 -4.10 23.29 -3.11
C ALA A 387 -2.81 23.17 -2.28
N CYS A 388 -2.07 22.06 -2.31
CA CYS A 388 -0.82 21.95 -1.55
C CYS A 388 0.28 22.91 -2.03
N SER A 389 0.22 23.37 -3.28
CA SER A 389 1.13 24.37 -3.86
C SER A 389 0.97 25.78 -3.26
N ASP A 390 -0.16 26.08 -2.63
CA ASP A 390 -0.42 27.39 -1.99
C ASP A 390 0.14 27.50 -0.56
N ASP A 391 0.76 26.42 -0.05
CA ASP A 391 1.50 26.42 1.21
C ASP A 391 2.94 26.92 1.00
N LEU A 392 3.64 27.27 2.09
CA LEU A 392 5.06 27.61 2.05
C LEU A 392 5.86 26.42 1.47
N LEU A 393 6.80 26.67 0.55
CA LEU A 393 7.50 25.61 -0.22
C LEU A 393 6.53 24.62 -0.90
N GLY A 394 5.32 25.06 -1.25
CA GLY A 394 4.27 24.25 -1.85
C GLY A 394 4.61 23.72 -3.25
N PRO A 395 5.03 24.55 -4.22
CA PRO A 395 5.32 24.07 -5.57
C PRO A 395 6.50 23.11 -5.61
N GLU A 396 7.56 23.37 -4.84
CA GLU A 396 8.67 22.42 -4.65
C GLU A 396 8.23 21.12 -3.99
N TYR A 397 7.20 21.12 -3.13
CA TYR A 397 6.66 19.94 -2.47
C TYR A 397 5.72 19.14 -3.41
N TYR A 398 4.90 19.81 -4.21
CA TYR A 398 3.92 19.15 -5.08
C TYR A 398 4.51 18.51 -6.33
N GLY A 399 5.28 19.25 -7.15
CA GLY A 399 5.94 18.72 -8.37
C GLY A 399 6.97 17.62 -8.09
N LEU A 400 7.14 17.32 -6.81
CA LEU A 400 8.03 16.36 -6.22
C LEU A 400 7.28 15.15 -5.64
N LEU A 401 6.11 15.36 -5.02
CA LEU A 401 5.13 14.29 -4.79
C LEU A 401 4.73 13.64 -6.12
N VAL A 402 4.55 14.43 -7.18
CA VAL A 402 4.35 13.94 -8.56
C VAL A 402 5.47 12.97 -8.97
N ARG A 403 6.75 13.39 -8.90
CA ARG A 403 7.92 12.53 -9.19
C ARG A 403 7.98 11.28 -8.32
N ASN A 404 7.64 11.42 -7.04
CA ASN A 404 7.70 10.34 -6.08
C ASN A 404 6.70 9.22 -6.42
N PHE A 405 5.41 9.58 -6.61
CA PHE A 405 4.32 8.63 -6.84
C PHE A 405 4.27 8.08 -8.28
N THR A 406 4.48 8.92 -9.30
CA THR A 406 4.58 8.44 -10.70
C THR A 406 5.87 7.64 -10.95
N SER A 407 6.93 7.92 -10.19
CA SER A 407 8.31 7.49 -10.42
C SER A 407 8.96 7.99 -11.71
N LEU A 408 8.36 9.01 -12.35
CA LEU A 408 8.81 9.65 -13.58
C LEU A 408 9.26 11.10 -13.32
N ASP A 409 10.13 11.65 -14.16
CA ASP A 409 10.51 13.08 -14.11
C ASP A 409 9.52 13.93 -14.94
N LEU A 410 8.25 13.91 -14.52
CA LEU A 410 7.17 14.71 -15.11
C LEU A 410 6.89 15.95 -14.26
N THR A 411 6.56 17.05 -14.94
CA THR A 411 5.92 18.22 -14.33
C THR A 411 4.44 17.95 -13.99
N ALA A 412 3.84 18.79 -13.15
CA ALA A 412 2.41 18.66 -12.83
C ALA A 412 1.54 18.95 -14.06
N GLU A 413 1.99 19.88 -14.90
CA GLU A 413 1.37 20.31 -16.14
C GLU A 413 1.36 19.17 -17.18
N GLU A 414 2.48 18.46 -17.36
CA GLU A 414 2.53 17.27 -18.22
C GLU A 414 1.61 16.14 -17.74
N VAL A 415 1.42 15.99 -16.41
CA VAL A 415 0.48 15.02 -15.85
C VAL A 415 -0.98 15.46 -16.05
N HIS A 416 -1.28 16.77 -15.99
CA HIS A 416 -2.61 17.30 -16.29
C HIS A 416 -2.99 17.04 -17.74
N GLU A 417 -2.11 17.40 -18.70
CA GLU A 417 -2.32 17.18 -20.13
C GLU A 417 -2.42 15.69 -20.48
N LEU A 418 -1.60 14.83 -19.86
CA LEU A 418 -1.73 13.37 -19.98
C LEU A 418 -3.11 12.88 -19.50
N GLY A 419 -3.59 13.40 -18.38
CA GLY A 419 -4.93 13.12 -17.86
C GLY A 419 -6.04 13.54 -18.84
N LEU A 420 -5.97 14.74 -19.39
CA LEU A 420 -6.95 15.26 -20.36
C LEU A 420 -6.97 14.42 -21.64
N ALA A 421 -5.80 14.04 -22.16
CA ALA A 421 -5.68 13.18 -23.34
C ALA A 421 -6.28 11.78 -23.11
N GLU A 422 -6.04 11.20 -21.93
CA GLU A 422 -6.55 9.87 -21.57
C GLU A 422 -8.05 9.85 -21.29
N VAL A 423 -8.59 10.90 -20.64
CA VAL A 423 -10.04 11.11 -20.51
C VAL A 423 -10.69 11.23 -21.90
N ALA A 424 -10.08 11.98 -22.82
CA ALA A 424 -10.61 12.12 -24.18
C ALA A 424 -10.59 10.80 -24.97
N ARG A 425 -9.54 9.98 -24.85
CA ARG A 425 -9.50 8.61 -25.41
C ARG A 425 -10.61 7.74 -24.83
N LEU A 426 -10.77 7.74 -23.51
CA LEU A 426 -11.68 6.85 -22.81
C LEU A 426 -13.15 7.23 -23.03
N GLU A 427 -13.49 8.51 -23.16
CA GLU A 427 -14.84 8.90 -23.61
C GLU A 427 -15.13 8.36 -25.02
N ALA A 428 -14.20 8.48 -25.98
CA ALA A 428 -14.40 7.95 -27.33
C ALA A 428 -14.57 6.41 -27.36
N GLU A 429 -13.86 5.68 -26.50
CA GLU A 429 -14.11 4.23 -26.31
C GLU A 429 -15.49 3.95 -25.68
N ILE A 430 -15.93 4.77 -24.71
CA ILE A 430 -17.25 4.64 -24.08
C ILE A 430 -18.39 5.03 -25.05
N GLU A 431 -18.20 6.01 -25.94
CA GLU A 431 -19.13 6.32 -27.03
C GLU A 431 -19.30 5.11 -27.97
N GLY A 432 -18.19 4.43 -28.31
CA GLY A 432 -18.22 3.17 -29.06
C GLY A 432 -18.99 2.05 -28.35
N VAL A 433 -18.82 1.91 -27.03
CA VAL A 433 -19.58 0.94 -26.23
C VAL A 433 -21.06 1.33 -26.12
N ALA A 434 -21.39 2.62 -25.97
CA ALA A 434 -22.76 3.11 -25.97
C ALA A 434 -23.44 2.89 -27.34
N GLN A 435 -22.72 3.04 -28.45
CA GLN A 435 -23.19 2.67 -29.78
C GLN A 435 -23.48 1.16 -29.87
N ALA A 436 -22.60 0.30 -29.37
CA ALA A 436 -22.82 -1.15 -29.32
C ALA A 436 -23.99 -1.56 -28.39
N ALA A 437 -24.26 -0.76 -27.35
CA ALA A 437 -25.42 -0.92 -26.45
C ALA A 437 -26.74 -0.37 -27.03
N GLY A 438 -26.75 0.19 -28.24
CA GLY A 438 -27.95 0.76 -28.87
C GLY A 438 -28.27 2.21 -28.49
N TYR A 439 -27.40 2.89 -27.73
CA TYR A 439 -27.59 4.27 -27.27
C TYR A 439 -27.17 5.35 -28.30
N GLY A 440 -26.88 4.97 -29.55
CA GLY A 440 -26.56 5.93 -30.62
C GLY A 440 -25.30 6.75 -30.37
N GLY A 441 -24.31 6.18 -29.67
CA GLY A 441 -23.10 6.86 -29.23
C GLY A 441 -23.26 7.71 -27.96
N ASN A 442 -24.46 7.83 -27.38
CA ASN A 442 -24.72 8.68 -26.21
C ASN A 442 -24.13 8.09 -24.91
N ALA A 443 -22.82 8.26 -24.72
CA ALA A 443 -22.07 7.84 -23.53
C ALA A 443 -22.74 8.29 -22.22
N LYS A 444 -23.18 9.56 -22.14
CA LYS A 444 -23.85 10.11 -20.96
C LYS A 444 -25.19 9.42 -20.67
N GLY A 445 -26.01 9.20 -21.69
CA GLY A 445 -27.29 8.48 -21.53
C GLY A 445 -27.08 7.03 -21.12
N TYR A 446 -26.03 6.38 -21.64
CA TYR A 446 -25.67 5.02 -21.25
C TYR A 446 -25.16 4.95 -19.80
N ARG A 447 -24.30 5.89 -19.38
CA ARG A 447 -23.87 6.03 -17.97
C ARG A 447 -25.06 6.20 -17.02
N GLN A 448 -26.05 7.00 -17.40
CA GLN A 448 -27.27 7.21 -16.63
C GLN A 448 -28.12 5.92 -16.51
N PHE A 449 -28.32 5.20 -17.62
CA PHE A 449 -29.00 3.91 -17.62
C PHE A 449 -28.34 2.91 -16.65
N LEU A 450 -27.02 2.70 -16.77
CA LEU A 450 -26.26 1.73 -15.97
C LEU A 450 -26.22 2.03 -14.46
N VAL A 451 -26.50 3.27 -14.04
CA VAL A 451 -26.64 3.65 -12.62
C VAL A 451 -28.10 3.53 -12.15
N SER A 452 -29.07 3.73 -13.04
CA SER A 452 -30.50 3.66 -12.71
C SER A 452 -31.09 2.24 -12.69
N GLU A 453 -30.51 1.32 -13.47
CA GLU A 453 -31.05 -0.02 -13.69
C GLU A 453 -30.62 -0.99 -12.57
N LYS A 454 -31.61 -1.49 -11.84
CA LYS A 454 -31.44 -2.38 -10.68
C LYS A 454 -30.86 -3.75 -11.06
N ALA A 455 -31.03 -4.19 -12.31
CA ALA A 455 -30.45 -5.44 -12.79
C ALA A 455 -28.91 -5.48 -12.73
N PHE A 456 -28.24 -4.32 -12.63
CA PHE A 456 -26.78 -4.26 -12.42
C PHE A 456 -26.36 -4.32 -10.95
N TYR A 457 -27.26 -4.52 -10.01
CA TYR A 457 -26.95 -4.58 -8.58
C TYR A 457 -27.37 -5.92 -7.98
N ALA A 458 -26.49 -6.52 -7.17
CA ALA A 458 -26.75 -7.82 -6.58
C ALA A 458 -27.88 -7.75 -5.53
N VAL A 459 -28.84 -8.67 -5.61
CA VAL A 459 -30.06 -8.68 -4.76
C VAL A 459 -29.80 -9.00 -3.29
N SER A 460 -28.61 -9.51 -2.95
CA SER A 460 -28.17 -9.78 -1.58
C SER A 460 -26.63 -9.83 -1.51
N VAL A 461 -26.09 -9.74 -0.29
CA VAL A 461 -24.64 -9.89 -0.02
C VAL A 461 -24.15 -11.29 -0.40
N ASP A 462 -24.95 -12.33 -0.16
CA ASP A 462 -24.61 -13.69 -0.53
C ASP A 462 -24.53 -13.87 -2.05
N ALA A 463 -25.51 -13.33 -2.80
CA ALA A 463 -25.50 -13.37 -4.26
C ALA A 463 -24.34 -12.55 -4.86
N HIS A 464 -23.99 -11.41 -4.25
CA HIS A 464 -22.83 -10.60 -4.60
C HIS A 464 -21.52 -11.40 -4.46
N LEU A 465 -21.34 -12.02 -3.29
CA LEU A 465 -20.15 -12.78 -2.94
C LEU A 465 -20.03 -14.09 -3.74
N GLU A 466 -21.14 -14.79 -4.01
CA GLU A 466 -21.17 -15.99 -4.85
C GLU A 466 -20.80 -15.67 -6.30
N GLN A 467 -21.38 -14.62 -6.89
CA GLN A 467 -21.06 -14.21 -8.26
C GLN A 467 -19.57 -13.85 -8.43
N VAL A 468 -19.00 -13.12 -7.47
CA VAL A 468 -17.57 -12.75 -7.50
C VAL A 468 -16.67 -13.96 -7.24
N ARG A 469 -17.01 -14.87 -6.31
CA ARG A 469 -16.27 -16.13 -6.10
C ARG A 469 -16.29 -17.03 -7.33
N ALA A 470 -17.45 -17.17 -7.98
CA ALA A 470 -17.59 -17.92 -9.22
C ALA A 470 -16.80 -17.28 -10.38
N LEU A 471 -16.76 -15.95 -10.46
CA LEU A 471 -15.93 -15.21 -11.40
C LEU A 471 -14.43 -15.43 -11.16
N CYS A 472 -13.97 -15.34 -9.91
CA CYS A 472 -12.59 -15.64 -9.53
C CYS A 472 -12.16 -17.03 -10.03
N LYS A 473 -13.00 -18.07 -9.84
CA LYS A 473 -12.71 -19.42 -10.37
C LYS A 473 -12.80 -19.52 -11.91
N ARG A 474 -13.54 -18.63 -12.60
CA ARG A 474 -13.49 -18.49 -14.07
C ARG A 474 -12.24 -17.76 -14.55
N ILE A 475 -11.60 -16.94 -13.72
CA ILE A 475 -10.30 -16.31 -13.99
C ILE A 475 -9.17 -17.31 -13.76
N ASP A 476 -9.15 -18.01 -12.61
CA ASP A 476 -8.10 -18.97 -12.23
C ASP A 476 -7.76 -19.99 -13.34
N ARG A 477 -8.77 -20.51 -14.04
CA ARG A 477 -8.59 -21.45 -15.16
C ARG A 477 -7.81 -20.87 -16.36
N HIS A 478 -7.77 -19.56 -16.53
CA HIS A 478 -7.02 -18.89 -17.59
C HIS A 478 -5.56 -18.60 -17.19
N ILE A 479 -5.29 -18.43 -15.90
CA ILE A 479 -3.97 -18.00 -15.40
C ILE A 479 -2.80 -18.83 -15.95
N PRO A 480 -2.84 -20.18 -16.05
CA PRO A 480 -1.74 -20.97 -16.61
C PRO A 480 -1.41 -20.68 -18.08
N ALA A 481 -2.36 -20.15 -18.86
CA ALA A 481 -2.14 -19.72 -20.25
C ALA A 481 -1.56 -18.30 -20.36
N TYR A 482 -1.62 -17.51 -19.28
CA TYR A 482 -1.12 -16.15 -19.20
C TYR A 482 0.20 -16.03 -18.41
N PHE A 483 0.56 -17.03 -17.60
CA PHE A 483 1.70 -17.01 -16.70
C PHE A 483 2.52 -18.30 -16.76
N GLY A 484 3.84 -18.20 -16.60
CA GLY A 484 4.73 -19.35 -16.46
C GLY A 484 4.96 -19.70 -15.00
N ARG A 485 5.12 -18.71 -14.13
CA ARG A 485 5.23 -18.86 -12.67
C ARG A 485 3.91 -18.52 -11.95
N LEU A 486 3.49 -19.40 -11.05
CA LEU A 486 2.35 -19.21 -10.15
C LEU A 486 2.85 -19.18 -8.69
N PRO A 487 2.25 -18.38 -7.79
CA PRO A 487 2.63 -18.38 -6.37
C PRO A 487 2.17 -19.67 -5.68
N ARG A 488 2.91 -20.11 -4.65
CA ARG A 488 2.54 -21.30 -3.84
C ARG A 488 1.33 -21.05 -2.94
N ILE A 489 1.12 -19.79 -2.54
CA ILE A 489 0.01 -19.39 -1.66
C ILE A 489 -1.19 -18.89 -2.47
N THR A 490 -2.39 -19.23 -2.01
CA THR A 490 -3.67 -18.93 -2.68
C THR A 490 -4.39 -17.75 -2.03
N TYR A 491 -5.57 -17.40 -2.53
CA TYR A 491 -6.42 -16.33 -2.04
C TYR A 491 -7.84 -16.81 -1.68
N GLY A 492 -8.45 -16.11 -0.71
CA GLY A 492 -9.88 -16.15 -0.42
C GLY A 492 -10.61 -14.93 -0.97
N VAL A 493 -11.95 -14.94 -0.91
CA VAL A 493 -12.81 -13.79 -1.18
C VAL A 493 -13.81 -13.66 -0.05
N GLU A 494 -13.88 -12.50 0.59
CA GLU A 494 -14.73 -12.23 1.77
C GLU A 494 -15.41 -10.86 1.68
N CYS A 495 -16.53 -10.68 2.41
CA CYS A 495 -17.24 -9.40 2.44
C CYS A 495 -16.76 -8.51 3.59
N ILE A 496 -16.48 -7.25 3.26
CA ILE A 496 -16.26 -6.15 4.20
C ILE A 496 -17.49 -6.01 5.09
N PRO A 497 -17.36 -5.96 6.43
CA PRO A 497 -18.51 -5.78 7.33
C PRO A 497 -19.27 -4.48 7.06
N ALA A 498 -20.61 -4.53 7.09
CA ALA A 498 -21.46 -3.41 6.67
C ALA A 498 -21.17 -2.08 7.38
N GLY A 499 -20.87 -2.11 8.69
CA GLY A 499 -20.50 -0.91 9.45
C GLY A 499 -19.16 -0.27 9.06
N LEU A 500 -18.32 -0.99 8.30
CA LEU A 500 -17.06 -0.51 7.75
C LEU A 500 -17.20 -0.18 6.26
N ALA A 501 -17.97 -0.96 5.50
CA ALA A 501 -18.19 -0.78 4.06
C ALA A 501 -18.75 0.61 3.68
N VAL A 502 -19.34 1.35 4.61
CA VAL A 502 -19.71 2.77 4.43
C VAL A 502 -18.50 3.66 4.17
N SER A 503 -17.36 3.44 4.84
CA SER A 503 -16.13 4.23 4.69
C SER A 503 -15.04 3.56 3.85
N LEU A 504 -15.16 2.27 3.51
CA LEU A 504 -14.20 1.55 2.67
C LEU A 504 -14.52 1.71 1.17
N PRO A 505 -13.55 1.53 0.26
CA PRO A 505 -13.80 1.38 -1.18
C PRO A 505 -14.67 0.14 -1.49
N PRO A 506 -15.21 0.01 -2.72
CA PRO A 506 -16.01 -1.15 -3.14
C PRO A 506 -15.29 -2.50 -3.02
N ALA A 507 -13.96 -2.49 -2.99
CA ALA A 507 -13.09 -3.66 -2.92
C ALA A 507 -11.68 -3.26 -2.45
N TYR A 508 -10.90 -4.22 -1.94
CA TYR A 508 -9.44 -4.10 -1.77
C TYR A 508 -8.75 -5.47 -1.59
N ALA A 509 -7.47 -5.54 -1.93
CA ALA A 509 -6.61 -6.70 -1.68
C ALA A 509 -5.93 -6.66 -0.30
N GLN A 510 -6.11 -7.70 0.52
CA GLN A 510 -5.27 -7.99 1.68
C GLN A 510 -4.23 -9.06 1.34
N PRO A 511 -2.92 -8.73 1.30
CA PRO A 511 -1.87 -9.72 1.09
C PRO A 511 -1.81 -10.81 2.15
N SER A 512 -1.24 -11.96 1.80
CA SER A 512 -0.84 -12.98 2.77
C SER A 512 0.12 -12.38 3.82
N PRO A 513 0.03 -12.77 5.10
CA PRO A 513 1.02 -12.43 6.12
C PRO A 513 2.43 -12.87 5.70
N ALA A 514 3.46 -12.14 6.16
CA ALA A 514 4.86 -12.38 5.76
C ALA A 514 5.39 -13.78 6.11
N ASP A 515 4.82 -14.44 7.13
CA ASP A 515 5.12 -15.82 7.52
C ASP A 515 4.36 -16.89 6.69
N ASN A 516 3.53 -16.46 5.72
CA ASN A 516 2.65 -17.31 4.90
C ASN A 516 1.62 -18.15 5.70
N SER A 517 1.30 -17.75 6.95
CA SER A 517 0.37 -18.47 7.83
C SER A 517 -1.10 -18.47 7.39
N ALA A 518 -1.49 -17.59 6.46
CA ALA A 518 -2.85 -17.46 5.94
C ALA A 518 -2.84 -16.99 4.46
N PRO A 519 -3.84 -17.36 3.66
CA PRO A 519 -4.00 -16.84 2.31
C PRO A 519 -4.24 -15.32 2.31
N GLY A 520 -3.99 -14.69 1.16
CA GLY A 520 -4.49 -13.34 0.89
C GLY A 520 -6.01 -13.32 0.78
N ILE A 521 -6.64 -12.17 0.99
CA ILE A 521 -8.10 -12.02 0.94
C ILE A 521 -8.45 -10.88 -0.01
N PHE A 522 -9.24 -11.19 -1.04
CA PHE A 522 -9.94 -10.18 -1.83
C PHE A 522 -11.19 -9.78 -1.03
N TRP A 523 -11.16 -8.58 -0.46
CA TRP A 523 -12.27 -8.00 0.26
C TRP A 523 -13.21 -7.29 -0.72
N LEU A 524 -14.50 -7.57 -0.58
CA LEU A 524 -15.59 -7.05 -1.41
C LEU A 524 -16.60 -6.32 -0.52
N THR A 525 -17.13 -5.17 -0.93
CA THR A 525 -18.14 -4.44 -0.13
C THR A 525 -19.38 -5.29 0.16
N SER A 526 -19.95 -5.22 1.37
CA SER A 526 -21.31 -5.74 1.62
C SER A 526 -22.41 -4.79 1.17
N LEU A 527 -22.07 -3.57 0.75
CA LEU A 527 -23.00 -2.57 0.21
C LEU A 527 -23.06 -2.76 -1.31
N THR A 528 -23.98 -3.61 -1.76
CA THR A 528 -24.11 -4.01 -3.17
C THR A 528 -24.32 -2.81 -4.12
N GLU A 529 -24.95 -1.74 -3.63
CA GLU A 529 -25.15 -0.47 -4.32
C GLU A 529 -23.85 0.31 -4.62
N LYS A 530 -22.75 0.01 -3.90
CA LYS A 530 -21.41 0.52 -4.21
C LYS A 530 -20.65 -0.31 -5.24
N CYS A 531 -21.13 -1.52 -5.59
CA CYS A 531 -20.43 -2.45 -6.46
C CYS A 531 -21.41 -3.11 -7.46
N PRO A 532 -21.71 -2.43 -8.58
CA PRO A 532 -22.51 -3.00 -9.66
C PRO A 532 -21.79 -4.14 -10.39
N THR A 533 -22.56 -5.08 -10.94
CA THR A 533 -22.10 -6.33 -11.55
C THR A 533 -21.10 -6.14 -12.69
N TYR A 534 -21.23 -5.06 -13.46
CA TYR A 534 -20.27 -4.73 -14.53
C TYR A 534 -18.87 -4.39 -14.03
N MET A 535 -18.69 -4.01 -12.76
CA MET A 535 -17.36 -3.77 -12.18
C MET A 535 -16.64 -5.07 -11.74
N TYR A 536 -17.35 -6.20 -11.62
CA TYR A 536 -16.77 -7.42 -11.03
C TYR A 536 -15.57 -7.98 -11.81
N PRO A 537 -15.55 -8.02 -13.17
CA PRO A 537 -14.39 -8.52 -13.90
C PRO A 537 -13.14 -7.67 -13.66
N SER A 538 -13.25 -6.34 -13.72
CA SER A 538 -12.13 -5.44 -13.40
C SER A 538 -11.66 -5.60 -11.96
N LEU A 539 -12.58 -5.57 -10.98
CA LEU A 539 -12.19 -5.69 -9.57
C LEU A 539 -11.53 -7.04 -9.24
N ALA A 540 -12.03 -8.15 -9.78
CA ALA A 540 -11.41 -9.46 -9.58
C ALA A 540 -10.01 -9.56 -10.22
N LEU A 541 -9.82 -8.98 -11.41
CA LEU A 541 -8.52 -8.93 -12.09
C LEU A 541 -7.53 -7.97 -11.41
N HIS A 542 -8.01 -6.88 -10.82
CA HIS A 542 -7.22 -5.84 -10.14
C HIS A 542 -6.77 -6.28 -8.75
N GLU A 543 -7.70 -6.70 -7.89
CA GLU A 543 -7.41 -7.07 -6.51
C GLU A 543 -6.79 -8.48 -6.41
N ALA A 544 -7.41 -9.48 -7.03
CA ALA A 544 -7.10 -10.88 -6.77
C ALA A 544 -6.00 -11.42 -7.71
N TRP A 545 -6.37 -12.32 -8.63
CA TRP A 545 -5.48 -12.87 -9.65
C TRP A 545 -5.97 -12.38 -11.02
N PRO A 546 -5.07 -11.91 -11.93
CA PRO A 546 -3.62 -11.83 -11.81
C PRO A 546 -3.07 -10.53 -11.18
N GLY A 547 -3.92 -9.67 -10.60
CA GLY A 547 -3.54 -8.41 -9.98
C GLY A 547 -2.80 -8.52 -8.64
N HIS A 548 -3.16 -7.67 -7.67
CA HIS A 548 -2.37 -7.44 -6.45
C HIS A 548 -2.05 -8.72 -5.65
N LEU A 549 -3.03 -9.61 -5.39
CA LEU A 549 -2.76 -10.82 -4.60
C LEU A 549 -1.82 -11.80 -5.32
N MET A 550 -1.87 -11.90 -6.65
CA MET A 550 -0.91 -12.72 -7.40
C MET A 550 0.49 -12.06 -7.41
N GLN A 551 0.55 -10.76 -7.68
CA GLN A 551 1.78 -9.98 -7.75
C GLN A 551 2.54 -10.02 -6.42
N ILE A 552 1.87 -9.71 -5.32
CA ILE A 552 2.48 -9.57 -4.00
C ILE A 552 2.89 -10.95 -3.46
N ALA A 553 2.09 -11.99 -3.69
CA ALA A 553 2.49 -13.36 -3.34
C ALA A 553 3.75 -13.79 -4.11
N LEU A 554 3.85 -13.50 -5.41
CA LEU A 554 5.05 -13.78 -6.20
C LEU A 554 6.27 -12.95 -5.74
N MET A 555 6.08 -11.69 -5.33
CA MET A 555 7.14 -10.86 -4.75
C MET A 555 7.64 -11.38 -3.39
N GLN A 556 6.75 -11.89 -2.53
CA GLN A 556 7.13 -12.50 -1.25
C GLN A 556 8.09 -13.69 -1.45
N GLU A 557 7.93 -14.46 -2.53
CA GLU A 557 8.81 -15.57 -2.91
C GLU A 557 10.14 -15.17 -3.58
N GLN A 558 10.42 -13.87 -3.77
CA GLN A 558 11.67 -13.39 -4.38
C GLN A 558 12.78 -13.23 -3.33
N GLU A 559 13.17 -14.35 -2.71
CA GLU A 559 14.21 -14.42 -1.67
C GLU A 559 15.61 -13.99 -2.17
N GLN A 560 15.83 -13.97 -3.49
CA GLN A 560 17.06 -13.46 -4.11
C GLN A 560 17.14 -11.93 -4.15
N LEU A 561 16.03 -11.21 -3.92
CA LEU A 561 16.02 -9.75 -3.88
C LEU A 561 16.37 -9.24 -2.47
N PRO A 562 17.16 -8.16 -2.35
CA PRO A 562 17.42 -7.52 -1.06
C PRO A 562 16.13 -7.14 -0.32
N LYS A 563 16.11 -7.37 1.00
CA LYS A 563 14.92 -7.17 1.85
C LYS A 563 14.25 -5.80 1.65
N PHE A 564 15.02 -4.72 1.47
CA PHE A 564 14.46 -3.38 1.27
C PHE A 564 13.60 -3.26 -0.01
N ARG A 565 13.93 -3.97 -1.10
CA ARG A 565 13.08 -4.05 -2.29
C ARG A 565 11.84 -4.87 -1.99
N ARG A 566 12.02 -6.13 -1.59
CA ARG A 566 10.92 -7.10 -1.37
C ARG A 566 9.87 -6.59 -0.39
N ASN A 567 10.31 -6.06 0.74
CA ASN A 567 9.47 -5.56 1.82
C ASN A 567 9.06 -4.08 1.61
N GLY A 568 9.65 -3.39 0.62
CA GLY A 568 9.43 -1.98 0.30
C GLY A 568 8.45 -1.73 -0.85
N ALA A 569 7.70 -2.74 -1.30
CA ALA A 569 6.85 -2.67 -2.51
C ALA A 569 5.94 -1.43 -2.60
N LEU A 570 5.42 -0.94 -1.47
CA LEU A 570 4.54 0.23 -1.41
C LEU A 570 5.25 1.57 -1.75
N LYS A 571 6.60 1.61 -1.77
CA LYS A 571 7.43 2.74 -2.27
C LYS A 571 7.47 2.83 -3.81
N TYR A 572 6.79 1.89 -4.48
CA TYR A 572 6.79 1.70 -5.92
C TYR A 572 5.38 1.72 -6.50
N THR A 573 4.53 2.61 -5.97
CA THR A 573 3.08 2.70 -6.25
C THR A 573 2.73 2.53 -7.73
N ALA A 574 3.34 3.28 -8.63
CA ALA A 574 3.05 3.19 -10.07
C ALA A 574 3.36 1.81 -10.72
N CYS A 575 4.26 1.02 -10.14
CA CYS A 575 4.55 -0.34 -10.59
C CYS A 575 3.57 -1.39 -10.03
N ILE A 576 3.00 -1.14 -8.84
CA ILE A 576 2.00 -2.01 -8.20
C ILE A 576 0.61 -1.74 -8.79
N GLU A 577 0.18 -0.48 -8.78
CA GLU A 577 -1.09 -0.03 -9.33
C GLU A 577 -1.14 -0.20 -10.85
N GLY A 578 -0.03 0.09 -11.53
CA GLY A 578 0.09 -0.09 -12.98
C GLY A 578 -0.02 -1.55 -13.42
N TRP A 579 0.45 -2.49 -12.60
CA TRP A 579 0.30 -3.92 -12.85
C TRP A 579 -1.16 -4.34 -12.72
N ALA A 580 -1.83 -3.96 -11.62
CA ALA A 580 -3.23 -4.31 -11.39
C ALA A 580 -4.15 -3.76 -12.48
N MET A 581 -3.95 -2.51 -12.90
CA MET A 581 -4.66 -1.93 -14.05
C MET A 581 -4.37 -2.61 -15.39
N TYR A 582 -3.11 -3.01 -15.63
CA TYR A 582 -2.76 -3.80 -16.81
C TYR A 582 -3.46 -5.17 -16.81
N CYS A 583 -3.58 -5.80 -15.64
CA CYS A 583 -4.29 -7.07 -15.45
C CYS A 583 -5.79 -6.97 -15.74
N GLU A 584 -6.44 -5.81 -15.53
CA GLU A 584 -7.82 -5.58 -15.99
C GLU A 584 -7.94 -5.76 -17.52
N LEU A 585 -6.99 -5.23 -18.30
CA LEU A 585 -7.01 -5.35 -19.76
C LEU A 585 -6.84 -6.79 -20.26
N LEU A 586 -6.18 -7.66 -19.49
CA LEU A 586 -6.06 -9.09 -19.82
C LEU A 586 -7.44 -9.79 -19.88
N GLY A 587 -8.44 -9.27 -19.16
CA GLY A 587 -9.81 -9.79 -19.16
C GLY A 587 -10.48 -9.80 -20.54
N ILE A 588 -10.02 -8.96 -21.47
CA ILE A 588 -10.48 -8.95 -22.87
C ILE A 588 -10.13 -10.28 -23.54
N GLY A 589 -8.86 -10.72 -23.46
CA GLY A 589 -8.42 -11.99 -24.02
C GLY A 589 -8.96 -13.22 -23.27
N MET A 590 -9.34 -13.06 -22.01
CA MET A 590 -10.02 -14.10 -21.22
C MET A 590 -11.54 -14.19 -21.51
N GLY A 591 -12.09 -13.28 -22.32
CA GLY A 591 -13.53 -13.26 -22.66
C GLY A 591 -14.43 -12.83 -21.51
N LEU A 592 -13.93 -12.00 -20.57
CA LEU A 592 -14.63 -11.60 -19.34
C LEU A 592 -15.45 -10.30 -19.49
N TYR A 593 -15.35 -9.64 -20.65
CA TYR A 593 -16.09 -8.42 -20.98
C TYR A 593 -17.02 -8.68 -22.17
N ALA A 594 -17.92 -9.66 -22.01
CA ALA A 594 -18.75 -10.19 -23.10
C ALA A 594 -19.90 -9.26 -23.51
N THR A 595 -20.40 -8.45 -22.58
CA THR A 595 -21.47 -7.48 -22.80
C THR A 595 -20.94 -6.03 -22.89
N PRO A 596 -21.68 -5.12 -23.54
CA PRO A 596 -21.37 -3.69 -23.49
C PRO A 596 -21.31 -3.14 -22.05
N ALA A 597 -22.11 -3.68 -21.12
CA ALA A 597 -22.09 -3.26 -19.73
C ALA A 597 -20.77 -3.63 -19.04
N GLU A 598 -20.29 -4.87 -19.17
CA GLU A 598 -19.00 -5.29 -18.59
C GLU A 598 -17.82 -4.53 -19.21
N ASN A 599 -17.81 -4.33 -20.53
CA ASN A 599 -16.75 -3.53 -21.19
C ASN A 599 -16.82 -2.04 -20.79
N PHE A 600 -18.01 -1.49 -20.55
CA PHE A 600 -18.14 -0.19 -19.89
C PHE A 600 -17.56 -0.23 -18.46
N GLY A 601 -17.81 -1.28 -17.69
CA GLY A 601 -17.27 -1.42 -16.32
C GLY A 601 -15.75 -1.30 -16.27
N ARG A 602 -15.05 -1.94 -17.23
CA ARG A 602 -13.60 -1.77 -17.46
C ARG A 602 -13.24 -0.31 -17.76
N LEU A 603 -13.90 0.29 -18.75
CA LEU A 603 -13.61 1.67 -19.17
C LEU A 603 -13.91 2.70 -18.08
N ASN A 604 -14.94 2.48 -17.26
CA ASN A 604 -15.30 3.30 -16.11
C ASN A 604 -14.25 3.21 -14.99
N MET A 605 -13.72 2.01 -14.75
CA MET A 605 -12.62 1.78 -13.81
C MET A 605 -11.34 2.48 -14.28
N GLU A 606 -10.99 2.38 -15.56
CA GLU A 606 -9.85 3.08 -16.17
C GLU A 606 -10.06 4.60 -16.17
N MET A 607 -11.26 5.08 -16.54
CA MET A 607 -11.65 6.50 -16.55
C MET A 607 -11.48 7.15 -15.19
N TRP A 608 -11.82 6.47 -14.08
CA TRP A 608 -11.58 6.99 -12.74
C TRP A 608 -10.08 7.25 -12.48
N ARG A 609 -9.19 6.36 -12.93
CA ARG A 609 -7.74 6.53 -12.76
C ARG A 609 -7.13 7.52 -13.75
N ALA A 610 -7.72 7.73 -14.93
CA ALA A 610 -7.36 8.83 -15.83
C ALA A 610 -7.81 10.20 -15.26
N ALA A 611 -9.06 10.30 -14.81
CA ALA A 611 -9.63 11.50 -14.20
C ALA A 611 -8.90 11.91 -12.91
N ARG A 612 -8.37 10.95 -12.13
CA ARG A 612 -7.47 11.20 -10.99
C ARG A 612 -6.29 12.11 -11.36
N LEU A 613 -5.70 11.96 -12.55
CA LEU A 613 -4.60 12.81 -13.02
C LEU A 613 -5.04 14.28 -13.14
N VAL A 614 -6.19 14.51 -13.78
CA VAL A 614 -6.75 15.84 -14.03
C VAL A 614 -7.25 16.49 -12.75
N VAL A 615 -7.83 15.72 -11.83
CA VAL A 615 -8.42 16.25 -10.57
C VAL A 615 -7.34 16.62 -9.55
N ASP A 616 -6.34 15.76 -9.33
CA ASP A 616 -5.25 16.01 -8.36
C ASP A 616 -4.42 17.23 -8.80
N THR A 617 -3.98 17.28 -10.06
CA THR A 617 -3.31 18.46 -10.64
C THR A 617 -4.25 19.67 -10.76
N GLY A 618 -5.53 19.44 -11.07
CA GLY A 618 -6.55 20.48 -11.15
C GLY A 618 -6.68 21.26 -9.83
N ILE A 619 -6.73 20.53 -8.71
CA ILE A 619 -6.71 21.10 -7.36
C ILE A 619 -5.35 21.76 -7.07
N HIS A 620 -4.24 21.04 -7.32
CA HIS A 620 -2.93 21.42 -6.76
C HIS A 620 -2.09 22.37 -7.61
N VAL A 621 -2.39 22.57 -8.90
CA VAL A 621 -1.75 23.61 -9.76
C VAL A 621 -2.72 24.43 -10.58
N CYS A 622 -3.90 23.92 -10.96
CA CYS A 622 -4.89 24.69 -11.74
C CYS A 622 -5.89 25.49 -10.87
N GLY A 623 -5.76 25.45 -9.54
CA GLY A 623 -6.57 26.24 -8.60
C GLY A 623 -8.05 25.83 -8.51
N TRP A 624 -8.39 24.58 -8.85
CA TRP A 624 -9.78 24.10 -8.78
C TRP A 624 -10.30 24.03 -7.34
N SER A 625 -11.56 24.41 -7.14
CA SER A 625 -12.27 24.19 -5.89
C SER A 625 -12.66 22.72 -5.71
N ARG A 626 -12.99 22.33 -4.46
CA ARG A 626 -13.53 21.00 -4.13
C ARG A 626 -14.75 20.65 -5.01
N ASP A 627 -15.63 21.61 -5.22
CA ASP A 627 -16.86 21.40 -6.00
C ASP A 627 -16.60 21.26 -7.50
N GLN A 628 -15.59 21.96 -8.04
CA GLN A 628 -15.14 21.74 -9.43
C GLN A 628 -14.55 20.35 -9.61
N ALA A 629 -13.69 19.90 -8.68
CA ALA A 629 -13.13 18.55 -8.66
C ALA A 629 -14.22 17.46 -8.58
N ILE A 630 -15.20 17.63 -7.69
CA ILE A 630 -16.34 16.69 -7.56
C ILE A 630 -17.20 16.69 -8.81
N ALA A 631 -17.52 17.87 -9.37
CA ALA A 631 -18.35 17.98 -10.57
C ALA A 631 -17.69 17.37 -11.80
N TYR A 632 -16.38 17.57 -11.98
CA TYR A 632 -15.60 16.98 -13.05
C TYR A 632 -15.60 15.45 -12.96
N LEU A 633 -15.24 14.90 -11.80
CA LEU A 633 -15.21 13.44 -11.62
C LEU A 633 -16.62 12.83 -11.77
N SER A 634 -17.64 13.45 -11.18
CA SER A 634 -19.06 13.03 -11.28
C SER A 634 -19.64 13.05 -12.71
N ALA A 635 -19.01 13.75 -13.67
CA ALA A 635 -19.45 13.78 -15.06
C ALA A 635 -18.91 12.60 -15.90
N LEU A 636 -17.77 12.04 -15.46
CA LEU A 636 -17.02 11.01 -16.17
C LEU A 636 -17.31 9.59 -15.67
N VAL A 637 -17.44 9.40 -14.35
CA VAL A 637 -17.56 8.06 -13.73
C VAL A 637 -18.93 7.77 -13.15
N SER A 638 -19.39 6.54 -13.36
CA SER A 638 -20.59 5.96 -12.75
C SER A 638 -20.28 5.34 -11.38
N ILE A 639 -19.90 6.17 -10.40
CA ILE A 639 -19.74 5.75 -8.99
C ILE A 639 -20.58 6.65 -8.04
N PRO A 640 -20.96 6.15 -6.85
CA PRO A 640 -21.78 6.93 -5.91
C PRO A 640 -21.19 8.28 -5.49
N ARG A 641 -22.06 9.28 -5.28
CA ARG A 641 -21.68 10.68 -4.99
C ARG A 641 -20.86 10.83 -3.71
N ASP A 642 -21.20 10.09 -2.65
CA ASP A 642 -20.45 10.02 -1.40
C ASP A 642 -19.02 9.49 -1.62
N THR A 643 -18.86 8.53 -2.53
CA THR A 643 -17.57 7.94 -2.91
C THR A 643 -16.73 8.93 -3.71
N VAL A 644 -17.33 9.69 -4.64
CA VAL A 644 -16.66 10.81 -5.32
C VAL A 644 -16.18 11.87 -4.32
N GLU A 645 -17.02 12.22 -3.33
CA GLU A 645 -16.68 13.23 -2.33
C GLU A 645 -15.59 12.77 -1.35
N ALA A 646 -15.61 11.50 -0.94
CA ALA A 646 -14.54 10.91 -0.13
C ALA A 646 -13.20 10.83 -0.90
N GLU A 647 -13.24 10.53 -2.19
CA GLU A 647 -12.06 10.53 -3.06
C GLU A 647 -11.47 11.94 -3.24
N VAL A 648 -12.28 12.96 -3.52
CA VAL A 648 -11.79 14.35 -3.63
C VAL A 648 -11.25 14.84 -2.27
N ASP A 649 -11.88 14.50 -1.15
CA ASP A 649 -11.34 14.77 0.19
C ASP A 649 -9.98 14.10 0.40
N ARG A 650 -9.79 12.87 -0.14
CA ARG A 650 -8.52 12.14 -0.11
C ARG A 650 -7.46 12.82 -0.98
N TYR A 651 -7.77 13.25 -2.20
CA TYR A 651 -6.80 13.93 -3.08
C TYR A 651 -6.33 15.28 -2.49
N ILE A 652 -7.24 16.03 -1.85
CA ILE A 652 -6.90 17.28 -1.14
C ILE A 652 -5.94 17.02 0.03
N ALA A 653 -6.17 15.96 0.80
CA ALA A 653 -5.34 15.62 1.96
C ALA A 653 -4.04 14.89 1.59
N LEU A 654 -4.02 14.21 0.45
CA LEU A 654 -2.96 13.31 0.00
C LEU A 654 -2.49 13.61 -1.44
N PRO A 655 -1.95 14.83 -1.68
CA PRO A 655 -1.50 15.26 -3.00
C PRO A 655 -0.54 14.28 -3.68
N GLY A 656 -0.77 14.03 -4.96
CA GLY A 656 0.11 13.27 -5.84
C GLY A 656 -0.04 11.75 -5.78
N GLN A 657 -0.64 11.17 -4.74
CA GLN A 657 -0.81 9.70 -4.66
C GLN A 657 -1.70 9.18 -5.80
N ALA A 658 -2.76 9.94 -6.11
CA ALA A 658 -3.71 9.63 -7.17
C ALA A 658 -3.06 9.60 -8.57
N LEU A 659 -1.84 10.13 -8.73
CA LEU A 659 -1.11 10.20 -9.99
C LEU A 659 -0.37 8.91 -10.36
N ALA A 660 -0.22 7.96 -9.43
CA ALA A 660 0.56 6.74 -9.67
C ALA A 660 -0.08 5.78 -10.69
N TYR A 661 -1.41 5.74 -10.74
CA TYR A 661 -2.20 4.68 -11.38
C TYR A 661 -2.05 4.63 -12.91
N GLN A 662 -2.56 5.64 -13.62
CA GLN A 662 -2.63 5.59 -15.09
C GLN A 662 -1.26 5.66 -15.80
N PRO A 663 -0.24 6.40 -15.32
CA PRO A 663 1.12 6.32 -15.87
C PRO A 663 1.74 4.93 -15.72
N GLY A 664 1.41 4.22 -14.64
CA GLY A 664 1.73 2.80 -14.46
C GLY A 664 1.07 1.93 -15.53
N ASN A 665 -0.26 2.00 -15.64
CA ASN A 665 -1.05 1.26 -16.64
C ASN A 665 -0.50 1.45 -18.07
N LEU A 666 -0.31 2.72 -18.46
CA LEU A 666 0.28 3.09 -19.74
C LEU A 666 1.66 2.50 -19.95
N LYS A 667 2.50 2.44 -18.90
CA LYS A 667 3.84 1.87 -19.02
C LYS A 667 3.82 0.36 -19.27
N PHE A 668 2.98 -0.40 -18.55
CA PHE A 668 2.86 -1.84 -18.79
C PHE A 668 2.30 -2.15 -20.18
N ARG A 669 1.33 -1.36 -20.67
CA ARG A 669 0.81 -1.44 -22.05
C ARG A 669 1.89 -1.15 -23.10
N GLU A 670 2.70 -0.11 -22.88
CA GLU A 670 3.79 0.27 -23.79
C GLU A 670 4.87 -0.82 -23.84
N LEU A 671 5.31 -1.32 -22.67
CA LEU A 671 6.28 -2.42 -22.59
C LEU A 671 5.78 -3.69 -23.30
N ARG A 672 4.48 -4.01 -23.18
CA ARG A 672 3.86 -5.13 -23.89
C ARG A 672 3.88 -4.91 -25.41
N ALA A 673 3.37 -3.77 -25.88
CA ALA A 673 3.32 -3.47 -27.31
C ALA A 673 4.73 -3.44 -27.93
N ARG A 674 5.72 -2.89 -27.21
CA ARG A 674 7.13 -2.94 -27.58
C ARG A 674 7.63 -4.38 -27.69
N ALA A 675 7.28 -5.25 -26.73
CA ALA A 675 7.69 -6.65 -26.72
C ALA A 675 7.05 -7.48 -27.85
N GLU A 676 5.75 -7.32 -28.08
CA GLU A 676 5.02 -7.94 -29.20
C GLU A 676 5.64 -7.53 -30.55
N GLN A 677 5.90 -6.23 -30.75
CA GLN A 677 6.59 -5.72 -31.95
C GLN A 677 8.06 -6.18 -32.04
N ALA A 678 8.76 -6.33 -30.90
CA ALA A 678 10.18 -6.64 -30.84
C ALA A 678 10.53 -8.11 -31.12
N LEU A 679 9.57 -9.02 -30.90
CA LEU A 679 9.76 -10.47 -31.00
C LEU A 679 8.89 -11.12 -32.10
N GLY A 680 7.76 -10.50 -32.48
CA GLY A 680 6.85 -11.03 -33.51
C GLY A 680 6.33 -12.41 -33.11
N ASP A 681 6.41 -13.38 -34.03
CA ASP A 681 5.98 -14.78 -33.80
C ASP A 681 6.76 -15.49 -32.68
N ARG A 682 7.85 -14.89 -32.16
CA ARG A 682 8.58 -15.37 -30.96
C ARG A 682 8.06 -14.79 -29.64
N PHE A 683 7.04 -13.92 -29.66
CA PHE A 683 6.47 -13.36 -28.44
C PHE A 683 5.64 -14.40 -27.69
N ASP A 684 6.08 -14.76 -26.49
CA ASP A 684 5.30 -15.55 -25.53
C ASP A 684 4.84 -14.66 -24.37
N LEU A 685 3.51 -14.57 -24.19
CA LEU A 685 2.89 -13.71 -23.17
C LEU A 685 3.22 -14.15 -21.74
N ARG A 686 3.44 -15.46 -21.52
CA ARG A 686 3.74 -16.06 -20.23
C ARG A 686 5.18 -15.72 -19.83
N HIS A 687 6.12 -15.84 -20.77
CA HIS A 687 7.51 -15.40 -20.56
C HIS A 687 7.61 -13.88 -20.35
N PHE A 688 6.79 -13.08 -21.04
CA PHE A 688 6.73 -11.64 -20.82
C PHE A 688 6.21 -11.27 -19.42
N HIS A 689 5.12 -11.90 -18.97
CA HIS A 689 4.61 -11.68 -17.61
C HIS A 689 5.56 -12.19 -16.53
N ASP A 690 6.20 -13.35 -16.73
CA ASP A 690 7.21 -13.86 -15.81
C ASP A 690 8.40 -12.89 -15.69
N ALA A 691 8.83 -12.24 -16.78
CA ALA A 691 9.87 -11.21 -16.76
C ALA A 691 9.44 -9.94 -16.02
N LEU A 692 8.19 -9.47 -16.22
CA LEU A 692 7.62 -8.33 -15.48
C LEU A 692 7.52 -8.62 -13.98
N ILE A 693 7.10 -9.82 -13.58
CA ILE A 693 7.08 -10.24 -12.18
C ILE A 693 8.51 -10.34 -11.63
N ALA A 694 9.44 -10.95 -12.36
CA ALA A 694 10.82 -11.17 -11.91
C ALA A 694 11.65 -9.88 -11.77
N ALA A 695 11.23 -8.77 -12.39
CA ALA A 695 11.75 -7.45 -12.07
C ALA A 695 11.53 -7.07 -10.59
N GLY A 696 10.47 -7.59 -9.95
CA GLY A 696 10.08 -7.26 -8.58
C GLY A 696 9.55 -5.83 -8.44
N PRO A 697 9.39 -5.32 -7.22
CA PRO A 697 8.96 -3.94 -7.01
C PRO A 697 10.08 -2.96 -7.38
N VAL A 698 9.82 -2.10 -8.37
CA VAL A 698 10.78 -1.18 -8.98
C VAL A 698 10.11 0.12 -9.44
N THR A 699 10.88 1.14 -9.82
CA THR A 699 10.32 2.32 -10.52
C THR A 699 10.06 2.03 -11.98
N LEU A 700 9.16 2.79 -12.62
CA LEU A 700 8.86 2.63 -14.05
C LEU A 700 10.12 2.76 -14.96
N PRO A 701 11.10 3.66 -14.69
CA PRO A 701 12.36 3.70 -15.44
C PRO A 701 13.37 2.61 -15.09
N VAL A 702 13.14 1.78 -14.07
CA VAL A 702 13.96 0.58 -13.77
C VAL A 702 13.28 -0.68 -14.33
N LEU A 703 11.95 -0.71 -14.37
CA LEU A 703 11.18 -1.71 -15.11
C LEU A 703 11.54 -1.69 -16.60
N ASP A 704 11.70 -0.50 -17.19
CA ASP A 704 12.12 -0.34 -18.59
C ASP A 704 13.51 -0.95 -18.87
N ASP A 705 14.53 -0.61 -18.07
CA ASP A 705 15.88 -1.18 -18.16
C ASP A 705 15.86 -2.71 -18.12
N LEU A 706 15.08 -3.28 -17.20
CA LEU A 706 15.01 -4.73 -16.97
C LEU A 706 14.29 -5.46 -18.12
N ILE A 707 13.19 -4.90 -18.64
CA ILE A 707 12.48 -5.47 -19.79
C ILE A 707 13.25 -5.27 -21.09
N GLU A 708 13.97 -4.17 -21.27
CA GLU A 708 14.88 -4.00 -22.42
C GLU A 708 16.11 -4.91 -22.32
N HIS A 709 16.56 -5.29 -21.12
CA HIS A 709 17.56 -6.34 -20.93
C HIS A 709 17.02 -7.73 -21.32
N TRP A 710 15.81 -8.08 -20.86
CA TRP A 710 15.13 -9.32 -21.22
C TRP A 710 14.84 -9.41 -22.73
N LEU A 711 14.37 -8.33 -23.36
CA LEU A 711 14.10 -8.30 -24.81
C LEU A 711 15.35 -8.58 -25.65
N ARG A 712 16.54 -8.16 -25.18
CA ARG A 712 17.82 -8.49 -25.83
C ARG A 712 18.16 -9.97 -25.65
N SER A 713 18.04 -10.56 -24.46
CA SER A 713 18.32 -11.99 -24.26
C SER A 713 17.37 -12.90 -25.07
N GLN A 714 16.09 -12.53 -25.21
CA GLN A 714 15.13 -13.23 -26.08
C GLN A 714 15.48 -13.09 -27.57
N ARG A 715 15.92 -11.90 -28.01
CA ARG A 715 16.32 -11.67 -29.41
C ARG A 715 17.53 -12.52 -29.78
N ASP A 716 18.55 -12.51 -28.94
CA ASP A 716 19.85 -13.18 -29.12
C ASP A 716 19.79 -14.71 -28.95
N GLY A 717 18.65 -15.27 -28.56
CA GLY A 717 18.45 -16.72 -28.40
C GLY A 717 19.03 -17.31 -27.12
N ASN A 718 19.47 -16.49 -26.17
CA ASN A 718 20.01 -16.93 -24.89
C ASN A 718 18.87 -17.27 -23.90
N VAL A 719 18.22 -18.42 -24.12
CA VAL A 719 17.11 -18.94 -23.27
C VAL A 719 17.61 -19.57 -21.96
N GLN A 720 18.82 -19.21 -21.49
CA GLN A 720 19.32 -19.63 -20.18
C GLN A 720 18.95 -18.61 -19.10
N HIS A 721 17.89 -18.91 -18.33
CA HIS A 721 17.53 -18.33 -17.02
C HIS A 721 18.05 -16.90 -16.74
N ALA A 722 17.46 -15.90 -17.40
CA ALA A 722 17.97 -14.53 -17.45
C ALA A 722 17.02 -13.48 -16.81
N VAL A 723 16.53 -13.73 -15.58
CA VAL A 723 16.17 -12.72 -14.57
C VAL A 723 16.48 -13.24 -13.17
#